data_AF-A0AAD7JTX9-F1
#
_entry.id   AF-A0AAD7JTX9-F1
#
_cell.length_a   1.000
_cell.length_b   1.000
_cell.length_c   1.000
_cell.angle_alpha   90.00
_cell.angle_beta   90.00
_cell.angle_gamma   90.00
#
_symmetry.space_group_name_H-M   'P 1'
#
loop_
_entity.id
_entity.type
_entity.pdbx_description
1 polymer ?
#
loop_
_entity_poly.entity_id
_entity_poly.type
_entity_poly.pdbx_seq_one_letter_code
_entity_poly.pdbx_strand_id
1 'polypeptide(L)'
;MPAEHDAELETLKRNREKAEEVYFQVQTEFLAWKDRMVLETFKRLGNARPSATSPFSFPGHAAFRMPPTASNPLPTPTPKPKDRDAELFIYEWHYDADGKPDAGRAIRMMEVAAPRETFVEHPPYQYCTPASRNENAGMLDNRDAPFVPYPEDPTFPRDAYMTAFQDVQWVSDQKDPDAEVIEYETVRRLHIEHEFSAGVIDQVIQMTGFTPLRPSNDSGLLWAVSQRDLPPVIWGDGRPSSSKPQLPPNFSREDHSSNDVFRQINTGVAKFCPNLNCLTHNCRIHIDPAWGILTPPFAPTKPQLTSAELPVAVHGPYPRCGNDCFSLIDEDDMEDDGLAKVPLDRLSVLTSLFKVDPDASPCDLAVVCKMRCRDVFRHRKDTFDDVDIIPSPSLAPLPDKEKKKGKKTRTKKVDISGRESAISPCVHSGPCSDATSSCACLKLKLSCERNCRCAKDCLRRWEGCNSTCSKSKSCRRSSKCKCRLANRECDPELCVACDARDGQAYFPDDVPQAGRGRKCTNVALQRGIFKKIIVKKSKYGLGAFAGEYIRAGDVLGEYVGELLDNKEELSHRVIIHHHSKLNYCFGLGSGPADKYGKGGEIEPGTVDAQWLGNPTRFLNDSKPHNPNCVAEELRVNGECRLAIRALKSVGNGKELTLRYGDGYWKKAEEAEKGGRPMAVKTGKQRN
;
A
#
# COMPACT_ATOMS: atom_id res chain seq x y z
N MET A 1 -42.43 6.35 27.70
CA MET A 1 -42.04 6.19 26.28
C MET A 1 -42.03 7.53 25.51
N PRO A 2 -43.07 8.39 25.46
CA PRO A 2 -42.95 9.72 24.82
C PRO A 2 -42.14 10.74 25.65
N ALA A 3 -42.37 10.78 26.96
CA ALA A 3 -41.76 11.78 27.84
C ALA A 3 -40.23 11.64 28.04
N GLU A 4 -39.69 10.43 27.91
CA GLU A 4 -38.23 10.19 27.96
C GLU A 4 -37.55 10.64 26.67
N HIS A 5 -38.22 10.44 25.52
CA HIS A 5 -37.74 10.90 24.23
C HIS A 5 -37.74 12.44 24.13
N ASP A 6 -38.77 13.09 24.67
CA ASP A 6 -38.85 14.56 24.70
C ASP A 6 -37.77 15.19 25.61
N ALA A 7 -37.46 14.55 26.75
CA ALA A 7 -36.41 15.01 27.67
C ALA A 7 -35.00 14.82 27.09
N GLU A 8 -34.77 13.74 26.35
CA GLU A 8 -33.52 13.48 25.65
C GLU A 8 -33.29 14.50 24.53
N LEU A 9 -34.35 14.83 23.77
CA LEU A 9 -34.31 15.82 22.70
C LEU A 9 -34.02 17.24 23.23
N GLU A 10 -34.61 17.64 24.35
CA GLU A 10 -34.33 18.94 24.98
C GLU A 10 -32.89 19.02 25.53
N THR A 11 -32.37 17.91 26.05
CA THR A 11 -30.97 17.83 26.49
C THR A 11 -30.00 18.02 25.31
N LEU A 12 -30.29 17.37 24.18
CA LEU A 12 -29.50 17.52 22.95
C LEU A 12 -29.52 18.95 22.40
N LYS A 13 -30.69 19.61 22.41
CA LYS A 13 -30.80 21.03 22.00
C LYS A 13 -29.94 21.93 22.87
N ARG A 14 -30.03 21.79 24.20
CA ARG A 14 -29.23 22.59 25.14
C ARG A 14 -27.73 22.37 24.95
N ASN A 15 -27.30 21.12 24.75
CA ASN A 15 -25.90 20.80 24.52
C ASN A 15 -25.39 21.41 23.20
N ARG A 16 -26.23 21.42 22.16
CA ARG A 16 -25.94 22.07 20.89
C ARG A 16 -25.80 23.58 21.03
N GLU A 17 -26.77 24.25 21.65
CA GLU A 17 -26.73 25.70 21.88
C GLU A 17 -25.47 26.11 22.64
N LYS A 18 -25.10 25.33 23.66
CA LYS A 18 -23.88 25.61 24.42
C LYS A 18 -22.61 25.46 23.58
N ALA A 19 -22.54 24.46 22.71
CA ALA A 19 -21.40 24.28 21.83
C ALA A 19 -21.28 25.36 20.76
N GLU A 20 -22.41 25.81 20.20
CA GLU A 20 -22.42 26.95 19.27
C GLU A 20 -21.94 28.23 19.98
N GLU A 21 -22.40 28.49 21.21
CA GLU A 21 -21.94 29.62 22.03
C GLU A 21 -20.41 29.61 22.25
N VAL A 22 -19.87 28.47 22.67
CA VAL A 22 -18.42 28.31 22.90
C VAL A 22 -17.64 28.47 21.59
N TYR A 23 -18.14 27.91 20.49
CA TYR A 23 -17.51 28.03 19.18
C TYR A 23 -17.42 29.50 18.73
N PHE A 24 -18.52 30.25 18.81
CA PHE A 24 -18.52 31.67 18.44
C PHE A 24 -17.59 32.50 19.31
N GLN A 25 -17.50 32.17 20.61
CA GLN A 25 -16.55 32.82 21.50
C GLN A 25 -15.10 32.56 21.06
N VAL A 26 -14.74 31.28 20.85
CA VAL A 26 -13.39 30.88 20.42
C VAL A 26 -13.03 31.49 19.07
N GLN A 27 -13.94 31.47 18.10
CA GLN A 27 -13.74 32.08 16.79
C GLN A 27 -13.47 33.58 16.90
N THR A 28 -14.24 34.29 17.72
CA THR A 28 -14.07 35.74 17.94
C THR A 28 -12.71 36.05 18.55
N GLU A 29 -12.31 35.30 19.58
CA GLU A 29 -10.99 35.45 20.21
C GLU A 29 -9.85 35.13 19.23
N PHE A 30 -9.99 34.08 18.42
CA PHE A 30 -9.01 33.69 17.41
C PHE A 30 -8.82 34.78 16.35
N LEU A 31 -9.92 35.31 15.79
CA LEU A 31 -9.85 36.36 14.76
C LEU A 31 -9.20 37.64 15.32
N ALA A 32 -9.54 38.04 16.56
CA ALA A 32 -8.91 39.17 17.21
C ALA A 32 -7.42 38.96 17.51
N TRP A 33 -6.99 37.73 17.79
CA TRP A 33 -5.57 37.38 17.87
C TRP A 33 -4.90 37.42 16.50
N LYS A 34 -5.50 36.82 15.48
CA LYS A 34 -4.97 36.74 14.11
C LYS A 34 -4.73 38.13 13.54
N ASP A 35 -5.69 39.05 13.69
CA ASP A 35 -5.55 40.44 13.23
C ASP A 35 -4.34 41.13 13.89
N ARG A 36 -4.19 40.98 15.21
CA ARG A 36 -3.05 41.53 15.95
C ARG A 36 -1.74 40.90 15.49
N MET A 37 -1.69 39.56 15.37
CA MET A 37 -0.50 38.83 14.93
C MET A 37 -0.06 39.25 13.54
N VAL A 38 -1.00 39.35 12.58
CA VAL A 38 -0.73 39.79 11.20
C VAL A 38 -0.18 41.21 11.21
N LEU A 39 -0.84 42.14 11.90
CA LEU A 39 -0.39 43.53 11.99
C LEU A 39 0.98 43.68 12.66
N GLU A 40 1.23 42.95 13.75
CA GLU A 40 2.54 42.93 14.41
C GLU A 40 3.62 42.32 13.52
N THR A 41 3.32 41.24 12.81
CA THR A 41 4.27 40.60 11.89
C THR A 41 4.63 41.54 10.76
N PHE A 42 3.65 42.21 10.14
CA PHE A 42 3.91 43.23 9.13
C PHE A 42 4.72 44.40 9.69
N LYS A 43 4.42 44.86 10.91
CA LYS A 43 5.23 45.89 11.59
C LYS A 43 6.66 45.43 11.84
N ARG A 44 6.89 44.18 12.26
CA ARG A 44 8.23 43.61 12.50
C ARG A 44 9.01 43.45 11.19
N LEU A 45 8.38 42.94 10.15
CA LEU A 45 8.97 42.81 8.81
C LEU A 45 9.29 44.20 8.23
N GLY A 46 8.42 45.19 8.44
CA GLY A 46 8.64 46.57 8.00
C GLY A 46 9.69 47.33 8.83
N ASN A 47 9.90 46.97 10.10
CA ASN A 47 10.86 47.62 11.01
C ASN A 47 12.21 46.89 11.09
N ALA A 48 12.38 45.75 10.40
CA ALA A 48 13.66 45.06 10.31
C ALA A 48 14.66 45.92 9.52
N ARG A 49 15.33 46.85 10.20
CA ARG A 49 16.55 47.47 9.67
C ARG A 49 17.57 46.35 9.47
N PRO A 50 18.22 46.23 8.29
CA PRO A 50 19.26 45.24 8.10
C PRO A 50 20.36 45.46 9.15
N SER A 51 20.54 44.49 10.03
CA SER A 51 21.69 44.45 10.94
C SER A 51 22.96 44.42 10.11
N ALA A 52 23.84 45.39 10.32
CA ALA A 52 25.10 45.56 9.58
C ALA A 52 26.17 44.48 9.86
N THR A 53 25.79 43.30 10.37
CA THR A 53 26.74 42.23 10.76
C THR A 53 26.35 40.83 10.27
N SER A 54 25.43 40.69 9.32
CA SER A 54 25.27 39.42 8.57
C SER A 54 26.39 39.29 7.52
N PRO A 55 27.16 38.19 7.48
CA PRO A 55 28.10 37.90 6.39
C PRO A 55 27.38 37.49 5.08
N PHE A 56 26.05 37.44 5.09
CA PHE A 56 25.21 37.34 3.91
C PHE A 56 24.59 38.69 3.61
N SER A 57 25.31 39.48 2.81
CA SER A 57 24.83 40.70 2.20
C SER A 57 23.87 40.36 1.06
N PHE A 58 22.57 40.27 1.34
CA PHE A 58 21.59 40.60 0.31
C PHE A 58 21.47 42.12 0.28
N PRO A 59 21.71 42.81 -0.85
CA PRO A 59 21.55 44.25 -0.91
C PRO A 59 20.08 44.58 -0.59
N GLY A 60 19.89 45.50 0.35
CA GLY A 60 18.62 45.78 0.97
C GLY A 60 17.48 46.04 -0.02
N HIS A 61 16.40 45.26 0.14
CA HIS A 61 15.07 45.78 -0.15
C HIS A 61 14.69 46.78 0.96
N ALA A 62 15.31 47.97 0.90
CA ALA A 62 14.48 49.16 1.10
C ALA A 62 13.30 48.99 0.15
N ALA A 63 12.09 49.14 0.66
CA ALA A 63 10.87 49.06 -0.14
C ALA A 63 11.15 49.62 -1.54
N PHE A 64 10.95 48.81 -2.58
CA PHE A 64 10.72 49.35 -3.91
C PHE A 64 9.41 50.14 -3.79
N ARG A 65 9.49 51.36 -3.25
CA ARG A 65 8.78 52.46 -3.88
C ARG A 65 9.37 52.45 -5.28
N MET A 66 8.61 51.88 -6.21
CA MET A 66 8.82 52.23 -7.60
C MET A 66 8.98 53.75 -7.63
N PRO A 67 10.10 54.29 -8.15
CA PRO A 67 10.15 55.71 -8.42
C PRO A 67 8.93 56.02 -9.29
N PRO A 68 8.21 57.13 -9.06
CA PRO A 68 7.20 57.56 -10.02
C PRO A 68 7.91 57.56 -11.37
N THR A 69 7.41 56.73 -12.30
CA THR A 69 7.98 56.45 -13.63
C THR A 69 8.80 57.63 -14.14
N ALA A 70 10.11 57.59 -13.89
CA ALA A 70 11.02 58.57 -14.42
C ALA A 70 11.27 58.13 -15.86
N SER A 71 10.55 58.75 -16.78
CA SER A 71 10.62 58.57 -18.23
C SER A 71 11.96 59.00 -18.85
N ASN A 72 13.04 59.08 -18.07
CA ASN A 72 14.36 59.44 -18.56
C ASN A 72 15.23 58.20 -18.71
N PRO A 73 15.81 57.95 -19.90
CA PRO A 73 16.68 56.81 -20.14
C PRO A 73 17.91 56.87 -19.22
N LEU A 74 18.32 55.71 -18.70
CA LEU A 74 19.55 55.56 -17.91
C LEU A 74 20.75 56.11 -18.71
N PRO A 75 21.69 56.82 -18.06
CA PRO A 75 22.90 57.26 -18.73
C PRO A 75 23.66 56.06 -19.31
N THR A 76 24.08 56.17 -20.57
CA THR A 76 24.74 55.05 -21.26
C THR A 76 26.08 54.74 -20.57
N PRO A 77 26.29 53.51 -20.09
CA PRO A 77 27.53 53.14 -19.44
C PRO A 77 28.72 53.29 -20.39
N THR A 78 29.88 53.65 -19.83
CA THR A 78 31.15 53.75 -20.57
C THR A 78 32.12 52.65 -20.14
N PRO A 79 32.85 52.02 -21.09
CA PRO A 79 32.75 52.16 -22.55
C PRO A 79 31.47 51.53 -23.14
N LYS A 80 30.97 52.05 -24.28
CA LYS A 80 29.83 51.45 -24.99
C LYS A 80 30.25 50.11 -25.63
N PRO A 81 29.67 48.98 -25.23
CA PRO A 81 29.96 47.70 -25.89
C PRO A 81 29.36 47.67 -27.29
N LYS A 82 30.01 46.94 -28.19
CA LYS A 82 29.40 46.57 -29.48
C LYS A 82 28.33 45.51 -29.18
N ASP A 83 27.21 45.51 -29.91
CA ASP A 83 26.06 44.60 -29.65
C ASP A 83 26.45 43.13 -29.46
N ARG A 84 27.49 42.66 -30.18
CA ARG A 84 27.96 41.27 -30.11
C ARG A 84 28.67 40.90 -28.80
N ASP A 85 29.12 41.89 -28.03
CA ASP A 85 29.89 41.68 -26.80
C ASP A 85 29.06 42.00 -25.55
N ALA A 86 27.78 42.37 -25.67
CA ALA A 86 26.96 42.87 -24.56
C ALA A 86 26.83 41.86 -23.39
N GLU A 87 26.85 40.56 -23.68
CA GLU A 87 26.80 39.48 -22.68
C GLU A 87 28.09 39.33 -21.86
N LEU A 88 29.19 39.98 -22.29
CA LEU A 88 30.50 39.94 -21.62
C LEU A 88 30.72 41.15 -20.69
N PHE A 89 29.69 41.97 -20.44
CA PHE A 89 29.80 43.15 -19.59
C PHE A 89 28.79 43.11 -18.44
N ILE A 90 29.26 43.42 -17.24
CA ILE A 90 28.43 43.75 -16.08
C ILE A 90 28.30 45.27 -16.02
N TYR A 91 27.08 45.77 -15.88
CA TYR A 91 26.82 47.20 -15.76
C TYR A 91 26.53 47.58 -14.32
N GLU A 92 27.29 48.55 -13.81
CA GLU A 92 27.17 49.09 -12.47
C GLU A 92 26.68 50.54 -12.58
N TRP A 93 25.57 50.90 -11.93
CA TRP A 93 25.11 52.29 -11.84
C TRP A 93 25.18 52.78 -10.40
N HIS A 94 25.79 53.95 -10.21
CA HIS A 94 25.82 54.66 -8.95
C HIS A 94 24.67 55.65 -8.89
N TYR A 95 23.95 55.67 -7.76
CA TYR A 95 22.83 56.56 -7.50
C TYR A 95 23.22 57.57 -6.41
N ASP A 96 22.81 58.82 -6.58
CA ASP A 96 23.00 59.87 -5.58
C ASP A 96 22.04 59.69 -4.38
N ALA A 97 22.17 60.56 -3.37
CA ALA A 97 21.39 60.51 -2.13
C ALA A 97 19.87 60.69 -2.36
N ASP A 98 19.47 61.22 -3.52
CA ASP A 98 18.07 61.43 -3.93
C ASP A 98 17.55 60.30 -4.85
N GLY A 99 18.36 59.28 -5.10
CA GLY A 99 18.01 58.10 -5.90
C GLY A 99 18.11 58.31 -7.41
N LYS A 100 18.82 59.34 -7.87
CA LYS A 100 19.05 59.61 -9.29
C LYS A 100 20.38 58.97 -9.74
N PRO A 101 20.42 58.28 -10.89
CA PRO A 101 21.66 57.69 -11.40
C PRO A 101 22.64 58.79 -11.83
N ASP A 102 23.82 58.84 -11.21
CA ASP A 102 24.87 59.84 -11.46
C ASP A 102 25.90 59.34 -12.50
N ALA A 103 26.28 58.05 -12.42
CA ALA A 103 27.23 57.45 -13.36
C ALA A 103 26.98 55.95 -13.57
N GLY A 104 27.28 55.45 -14.77
CA GLY A 104 27.22 54.02 -15.14
C GLY A 104 28.56 53.52 -15.66
N ARG A 105 29.06 52.41 -15.13
CA ARG A 105 30.30 51.74 -15.54
C ARG A 105 29.99 50.39 -16.18
N ALA A 106 30.63 50.09 -17.31
CA ALA A 106 30.64 48.75 -17.88
C ALA A 106 31.94 48.03 -17.49
N ILE A 107 31.81 46.87 -16.83
CA ILE A 107 32.92 46.02 -16.42
C ILE A 107 32.96 44.81 -17.35
N ARG A 108 33.99 44.73 -18.20
CA ARG A 108 34.17 43.55 -19.07
C ARG A 108 34.57 42.35 -18.22
N MET A 109 33.78 41.29 -18.28
CA MET A 109 34.10 40.02 -17.66
C MET A 109 35.32 39.41 -18.35
N MET A 110 36.23 38.85 -17.57
CA MET A 110 37.35 38.09 -18.10
C MET A 110 36.85 36.70 -18.49
N GLU A 111 36.94 36.39 -19.78
CA GLU A 111 36.66 35.04 -20.27
C GLU A 111 37.84 34.14 -19.89
N VAL A 112 37.64 33.28 -18.88
CA VAL A 112 38.60 32.24 -18.54
C VAL A 112 38.18 30.98 -19.28
N ALA A 113 38.98 30.55 -20.26
CA ALA A 113 38.75 29.28 -20.93
C ALA A 113 38.92 28.15 -19.91
N ALA A 114 37.81 27.51 -19.52
CA ALA A 114 37.88 26.28 -18.74
C ALA A 114 38.67 25.23 -19.54
N PRO A 115 39.55 24.43 -18.91
CA PRO A 115 40.20 23.31 -19.58
C PRO A 115 39.14 22.45 -20.25
N ARG A 116 39.24 22.26 -21.58
CA ARG A 116 38.36 21.34 -22.31
C ARG A 116 38.75 19.90 -21.94
N GLU A 117 38.43 19.46 -20.73
CA GLU A 117 38.38 18.04 -20.44
C GLU A 117 37.24 17.45 -21.29
N THR A 118 37.58 16.58 -22.24
CA THR A 118 36.57 15.89 -23.05
C THR A 118 35.91 14.83 -22.19
N PHE A 119 34.84 15.21 -21.50
CA PHE A 119 33.97 14.27 -20.81
C PHE A 119 33.21 13.43 -21.82
N VAL A 120 33.33 12.11 -21.71
CA VAL A 120 32.49 11.19 -22.49
C VAL A 120 31.10 11.23 -21.87
N GLU A 121 30.12 11.72 -22.63
CA GLU A 121 28.74 11.78 -22.19
C GLU A 121 28.21 10.39 -21.80
N HIS A 122 27.66 10.30 -20.60
CA HIS A 122 26.97 9.11 -20.13
C HIS A 122 25.61 9.00 -20.84
N PRO A 123 25.16 7.80 -21.23
CA PRO A 123 23.83 7.63 -21.81
C PRO A 123 22.73 8.27 -20.93
N PRO A 124 21.72 8.93 -21.52
CA PRO A 124 20.63 9.50 -20.76
C PRO A 124 19.88 8.39 -20.02
N TYR A 125 19.48 8.68 -18.79
CA TYR A 125 18.64 7.80 -17.99
C TYR A 125 17.72 8.67 -17.12
N GLN A 126 16.57 8.11 -16.75
CA GLN A 126 15.66 8.73 -15.79
C GLN A 126 15.82 8.09 -14.42
N TYR A 127 15.46 8.83 -13.38
CA TYR A 127 15.40 8.28 -12.03
C TYR A 127 14.48 7.07 -12.00
N CYS A 128 14.86 6.07 -11.20
CA CYS A 128 14.07 4.86 -11.00
C CYS A 128 14.33 4.35 -9.59
N THR A 129 13.27 4.26 -8.81
CA THR A 129 13.27 3.72 -7.46
C THR A 129 13.59 2.23 -7.51
N PRO A 130 14.70 1.78 -6.89
CA PRO A 130 15.02 0.36 -6.84
C PRO A 130 13.95 -0.44 -6.11
N ALA A 131 13.50 -1.53 -6.71
CA ALA A 131 12.48 -2.39 -6.11
C ALA A 131 12.81 -3.87 -6.30
N SER A 132 12.46 -4.69 -5.31
CA SER A 132 12.61 -6.15 -5.34
C SER A 132 11.31 -6.88 -5.68
N ARG A 133 10.18 -6.16 -5.69
CA ARG A 133 8.82 -6.62 -5.98
C ARG A 133 8.04 -5.49 -6.64
N ASN A 134 7.01 -5.85 -7.39
CA ASN A 134 6.07 -4.87 -7.92
C ASN A 134 5.42 -4.07 -6.79
N GLU A 135 5.02 -2.84 -7.07
CA GLU A 135 4.11 -2.05 -6.23
C GLU A 135 2.89 -1.71 -7.06
N ASN A 136 1.69 -1.74 -6.50
CA ASN A 136 0.48 -1.37 -7.22
C ASN A 136 0.43 0.16 -7.37
N ALA A 137 0.28 0.61 -8.61
CA ALA A 137 0.34 2.01 -8.96
C ALA A 137 -0.77 2.82 -8.31
N GLY A 138 -1.91 2.23 -7.98
CA GLY A 138 -3.00 2.95 -7.32
C GLY A 138 -2.60 3.59 -5.99
N MET A 139 -1.53 3.12 -5.33
CA MET A 139 -1.02 3.74 -4.10
C MET A 139 -0.29 5.06 -4.38
N LEU A 140 0.23 5.18 -5.59
CA LEU A 140 1.19 6.21 -6.03
C LEU A 140 0.51 7.20 -6.97
N ASP A 141 -0.40 6.70 -7.80
CA ASP A 141 -1.19 7.46 -8.75
C ASP A 141 -2.33 8.14 -8.00
N ASN A 142 -2.09 9.41 -7.74
CA ASN A 142 -3.03 10.26 -7.03
C ASN A 142 -4.18 10.64 -7.96
N ARG A 143 -5.37 10.77 -7.39
CA ARG A 143 -6.54 11.39 -8.05
C ARG A 143 -6.19 12.78 -8.63
N ASP A 144 -5.25 13.44 -7.98
CA ASP A 144 -4.81 14.79 -8.29
C ASP A 144 -3.38 14.79 -8.83
N ALA A 145 -3.11 15.64 -9.81
CA ALA A 145 -1.81 15.76 -10.45
C ALA A 145 -0.75 16.25 -9.43
N PRO A 146 0.38 15.53 -9.26
CA PRO A 146 1.45 15.96 -8.36
C PRO A 146 2.22 17.17 -8.92
N PHE A 147 2.54 17.14 -10.21
CA PHE A 147 3.20 18.21 -10.97
C PHE A 147 3.04 17.95 -12.47
N VAL A 148 3.34 18.96 -13.29
CA VAL A 148 3.42 18.82 -14.75
C VAL A 148 4.82 18.31 -15.13
N PRO A 149 4.96 17.12 -15.73
CA PRO A 149 6.24 16.63 -16.24
C PRO A 149 6.79 17.53 -17.35
N TYR A 150 8.11 17.61 -17.48
CA TYR A 150 8.80 18.37 -18.53
C TYR A 150 8.30 19.83 -18.65
N PRO A 151 8.27 20.62 -17.55
CA PRO A 151 7.66 21.95 -17.56
C PRO A 151 8.34 22.93 -18.52
N GLU A 152 9.61 22.68 -18.84
CA GLU A 152 10.43 23.48 -19.75
C GLU A 152 10.34 23.00 -21.22
N ASP A 153 9.73 21.85 -21.50
CA ASP A 153 9.58 21.33 -22.87
C ASP A 153 8.24 21.77 -23.48
N PRO A 154 8.23 22.69 -24.45
CA PRO A 154 6.99 23.17 -25.07
C PRO A 154 6.32 22.10 -25.95
N THR A 155 6.98 20.99 -26.27
CA THR A 155 6.43 19.88 -27.06
C THR A 155 5.67 18.86 -26.20
N PHE A 156 5.79 18.94 -24.86
CA PHE A 156 5.02 18.09 -23.96
C PHE A 156 3.53 18.49 -23.97
N PRO A 157 2.59 17.55 -24.22
CA PRO A 157 1.16 17.87 -24.32
C PRO A 157 0.53 18.06 -22.94
N ARG A 158 0.86 19.18 -22.28
CA ARG A 158 0.45 19.53 -20.91
C ARG A 158 -1.05 19.41 -20.68
N ASP A 159 -1.87 19.99 -21.56
CA ASP A 159 -3.32 20.01 -21.38
C ASP A 159 -3.91 18.60 -21.39
N ALA A 160 -3.43 17.73 -22.30
CA ALA A 160 -3.85 16.35 -22.37
C ALA A 160 -3.38 15.52 -21.17
N TYR A 161 -2.21 15.85 -20.60
CA TYR A 161 -1.75 15.22 -19.36
C TYR A 161 -2.64 15.60 -18.17
N MET A 162 -2.99 16.88 -18.07
CA MET A 162 -3.80 17.38 -16.96
C MET A 162 -5.24 16.87 -16.99
N THR A 163 -5.81 16.53 -18.17
CA THR A 163 -7.17 15.96 -18.25
C THR A 163 -7.32 14.56 -17.65
N ALA A 164 -6.20 13.88 -17.35
CA ALA A 164 -6.22 12.60 -16.64
C ALA A 164 -6.47 12.72 -15.13
N PHE A 165 -6.35 13.93 -14.58
CA PHE A 165 -6.48 14.20 -13.15
C PHE A 165 -7.71 15.05 -12.87
N GLN A 166 -8.24 14.94 -11.65
CA GLN A 166 -9.41 15.73 -11.26
C GLN A 166 -9.02 17.12 -10.76
N ASP A 167 -7.94 17.19 -10.00
CA ASP A 167 -7.37 18.44 -9.50
C ASP A 167 -5.83 18.32 -9.43
N VAL A 168 -5.19 19.25 -8.72
CA VAL A 168 -3.76 19.25 -8.39
C VAL A 168 -3.56 19.05 -6.90
N GLN A 169 -2.50 18.34 -6.50
CA GLN A 169 -2.30 17.94 -5.11
C GLN A 169 -2.18 19.11 -4.12
N TRP A 170 -1.71 20.27 -4.58
CA TRP A 170 -1.59 21.46 -3.73
C TRP A 170 -2.93 22.21 -3.55
N VAL A 171 -4.02 21.73 -4.15
CA VAL A 171 -5.38 22.29 -4.00
C VAL A 171 -6.29 21.36 -3.19
N SER A 172 -6.07 20.04 -3.16
CA SER A 172 -7.01 19.09 -2.55
C SER A 172 -6.97 18.98 -1.01
N ASP A 173 -5.90 19.46 -0.36
CA ASP A 173 -5.76 19.48 1.12
C ASP A 173 -6.06 20.86 1.75
N GLN A 174 -6.92 21.67 1.12
CA GLN A 174 -7.32 22.98 1.62
C GLN A 174 -8.34 22.85 2.79
N LYS A 175 -8.02 22.08 3.83
CA LYS A 175 -8.67 22.28 5.13
C LYS A 175 -8.15 23.59 5.71
N ASP A 176 -9.07 24.49 6.04
CA ASP A 176 -8.71 25.77 6.64
C ASP A 176 -8.01 25.51 7.99
N PRO A 177 -6.69 25.75 8.11
CA PRO A 177 -5.97 25.48 9.34
C PRO A 177 -6.49 26.34 10.50
N ASP A 178 -7.09 27.50 10.21
CA ASP A 178 -7.70 28.34 11.25
C ASP A 178 -8.95 27.67 11.82
N ALA A 179 -9.79 27.08 10.97
CA ALA A 179 -10.98 26.35 11.38
C ALA A 179 -10.61 25.18 12.29
N GLU A 180 -9.56 24.42 11.97
CA GLU A 180 -9.09 23.32 12.82
C GLU A 180 -8.63 23.78 14.21
N VAL A 181 -7.92 24.92 14.30
CA VAL A 181 -7.50 25.50 15.58
C VAL A 181 -8.71 25.94 16.42
N ILE A 182 -9.68 26.59 15.77
CA ILE A 182 -10.93 27.04 16.41
C ILE A 182 -11.74 25.84 16.92
N GLU A 183 -11.94 24.81 16.09
CA GLU A 183 -12.67 23.59 16.46
C GLU A 183 -11.97 22.85 17.60
N TYR A 184 -10.64 22.70 17.55
CA TYR A 184 -9.88 22.04 18.62
C TYR A 184 -10.02 22.76 19.96
N GLU A 185 -9.84 24.08 19.98
CA GLU A 185 -9.99 24.87 21.21
C GLU A 185 -11.44 24.82 21.71
N THR A 186 -12.43 24.81 20.81
CA THR A 186 -13.85 24.63 21.16
C THR A 186 -14.06 23.30 21.89
N VAL A 187 -13.56 22.19 21.33
CA VAL A 187 -13.65 20.87 21.96
C VAL A 187 -12.93 20.84 23.31
N ARG A 188 -11.75 21.47 23.41
CA ARG A 188 -10.98 21.58 24.65
C ARG A 188 -11.79 22.29 25.75
N ARG A 189 -12.42 23.43 25.43
CA ARG A 189 -13.25 24.20 26.38
C ARG A 189 -14.52 23.42 26.76
N LEU A 190 -15.19 22.80 25.80
CA LEU A 190 -16.38 21.97 26.07
C LEU A 190 -16.07 20.83 27.05
N HIS A 191 -14.92 20.16 26.89
CA HIS A 191 -14.53 19.09 27.80
C HIS A 191 -14.05 19.60 29.17
N ILE A 192 -13.13 20.56 29.18
CA ILE A 192 -12.39 20.93 30.40
C ILE A 192 -13.13 21.99 31.22
N GLU A 193 -13.83 22.91 30.56
CA GLU A 193 -14.49 24.05 31.22
C GLU A 193 -16.00 23.81 31.38
N HIS A 194 -16.61 22.98 30.52
CA HIS A 194 -18.03 22.64 30.56
C HIS A 194 -18.32 21.17 30.88
N GLU A 195 -17.30 20.35 31.14
CA GLU A 195 -17.42 18.96 31.59
C GLU A 195 -18.17 18.03 30.61
N PHE A 196 -18.17 18.34 29.32
CA PHE A 196 -18.78 17.45 28.32
C PHE A 196 -17.94 16.19 28.15
N SER A 197 -18.59 15.03 28.09
CA SER A 197 -17.92 13.78 27.73
C SER A 197 -17.64 13.74 26.22
N ALA A 198 -16.64 12.95 25.79
CA ALA A 198 -16.34 12.79 24.37
C ALA A 198 -17.55 12.33 23.55
N GLY A 199 -18.38 11.44 24.12
CA GLY A 199 -19.62 10.98 23.47
C GLY A 199 -20.66 12.08 23.28
N VAL A 200 -20.81 12.99 24.25
CA VAL A 200 -21.71 14.16 24.10
C VAL A 200 -21.17 15.12 23.04
N ILE A 201 -19.85 15.34 23.01
CA ILE A 201 -19.22 16.18 21.99
C ILE A 201 -19.41 15.59 20.59
N ASP A 202 -19.23 14.27 20.41
CA ASP A 202 -19.47 13.61 19.12
C ASP A 202 -20.93 13.74 18.67
N GLN A 203 -21.91 13.62 19.58
CA GLN A 203 -23.32 13.85 19.28
C GLN A 203 -23.59 15.29 18.82
N VAL A 204 -22.97 16.26 19.48
CA VAL A 204 -23.10 17.67 19.12
C VAL A 204 -22.45 17.96 17.76
N ILE A 205 -21.25 17.44 17.51
CA ILE A 205 -20.53 17.59 16.24
C ILE A 205 -21.37 17.09 15.05
N GLN A 206 -22.06 15.96 15.19
CA GLN A 206 -22.96 15.44 14.16
C GLN A 206 -24.10 16.40 13.81
N MET A 207 -24.52 17.26 14.75
CA MET A 207 -25.61 18.22 14.56
C MET A 207 -25.12 19.60 14.10
N THR A 208 -23.92 20.02 14.48
CA THR A 208 -23.36 21.35 14.16
C THR A 208 -22.52 21.36 12.88
N GLY A 209 -22.16 20.18 12.35
CA GLY A 209 -21.36 20.06 11.13
C GLY A 209 -19.85 20.26 11.34
N PHE A 210 -19.38 20.24 12.59
CA PHE A 210 -17.95 20.27 12.92
C PHE A 210 -17.22 19.05 12.37
N THR A 211 -15.88 19.13 12.30
CA THR A 211 -15.06 17.95 12.00
C THR A 211 -15.26 16.87 13.08
N PRO A 212 -15.63 15.63 12.73
CA PRO A 212 -15.70 14.51 13.68
C PRO A 212 -14.40 14.34 14.48
N LEU A 213 -14.49 14.05 15.79
CA LEU A 213 -13.30 14.03 16.68
C LEU A 213 -12.22 13.07 16.17
N ARG A 214 -12.59 11.80 15.95
CA ARG A 214 -11.67 10.76 15.47
C ARG A 214 -12.40 9.53 14.89
N PRO A 215 -12.94 9.63 13.66
CA PRO A 215 -13.62 8.50 12.99
C PRO A 215 -12.72 7.28 12.78
N SER A 216 -11.41 7.48 12.62
CA SER A 216 -10.41 6.42 12.48
C SER A 216 -9.09 6.82 13.15
N ASN A 217 -8.12 5.90 13.18
CA ASN A 217 -6.79 6.21 13.73
C ASN A 217 -6.04 7.30 12.95
N ASP A 218 -6.39 7.49 11.68
CA ASP A 218 -5.77 8.33 10.67
C ASP A 218 -6.71 9.42 10.10
N SER A 219 -7.83 9.73 10.77
CA SER A 219 -8.74 10.80 10.35
C SER A 219 -9.48 11.46 11.52
N GLY A 220 -10.08 12.62 11.26
CA GLY A 220 -10.80 13.43 12.25
C GLY A 220 -9.98 14.59 12.79
N LEU A 221 -10.63 15.44 13.60
CA LEU A 221 -10.05 16.67 14.16
C LEU A 221 -8.79 16.39 14.98
N LEU A 222 -8.82 15.39 15.87
CA LEU A 222 -7.68 15.08 16.74
C LEU A 222 -6.50 14.47 15.98
N TRP A 223 -6.77 13.72 14.92
CA TRP A 223 -5.70 13.25 14.03
C TRP A 223 -5.09 14.43 13.27
N ALA A 224 -5.90 15.29 12.64
CA ALA A 224 -5.42 16.42 11.86
C ALA A 224 -4.56 17.38 12.71
N VAL A 225 -5.05 17.75 13.89
CA VAL A 225 -4.32 18.61 14.84
C VAL A 225 -3.02 17.97 15.31
N SER A 226 -2.97 16.64 15.49
CA SER A 226 -1.74 15.94 15.89
C SER A 226 -0.62 15.98 14.85
N GLN A 227 -0.94 16.28 13.59
CA GLN A 227 0.04 16.40 12.50
C GLN A 227 0.52 17.84 12.31
N ARG A 228 0.03 18.80 13.10
CA ARG A 228 0.32 20.22 12.94
C ARG A 228 1.11 20.80 14.11
N ASP A 229 1.96 21.77 13.78
CA ASP A 229 2.46 22.72 14.75
C ASP A 229 1.41 23.79 14.98
N LEU A 230 0.77 23.78 16.16
CA LEU A 230 -0.23 24.77 16.51
C LEU A 230 0.41 26.14 16.76
N PRO A 231 -0.13 27.24 16.19
CA PRO A 231 0.40 28.57 16.46
C PRO A 231 0.19 28.96 17.94
N PRO A 232 1.04 29.84 18.50
CA PRO A 232 0.91 30.29 19.89
C PRO A 232 -0.22 31.32 20.04
N VAL A 233 -1.46 30.87 19.84
CA VAL A 233 -2.66 31.70 19.96
C VAL A 233 -2.79 32.22 21.38
N ILE A 234 -2.94 33.54 21.53
CA ILE A 234 -3.23 34.21 22.80
C ILE A 234 -4.73 34.47 22.84
N TRP A 235 -5.43 33.74 23.70
CA TRP A 235 -6.88 33.78 23.85
C TRP A 235 -7.36 35.01 24.63
N GLY A 236 -8.68 35.17 24.79
CA GLY A 236 -9.29 36.33 25.44
C GLY A 236 -8.82 36.58 26.88
N ASP A 237 -8.31 35.55 27.56
CA ASP A 237 -7.71 35.61 28.89
C ASP A 237 -6.23 36.05 28.91
N GLY A 238 -5.66 36.36 27.75
CA GLY A 238 -4.27 36.80 27.61
C GLY A 238 -3.23 35.68 27.75
N ARG A 239 -3.65 34.42 27.77
CA ARG A 239 -2.76 33.25 27.95
C ARG A 239 -2.65 32.44 26.66
N PRO A 240 -1.46 31.88 26.35
CA PRO A 240 -1.28 31.03 25.18
C PRO A 240 -1.88 29.64 25.36
N SER A 241 -2.28 28.98 24.27
CA SER A 241 -2.79 27.59 24.27
C SER A 241 -1.90 26.61 25.06
N SER A 242 -0.57 26.74 24.92
CA SER A 242 0.42 25.87 25.58
C SER A 242 0.43 25.96 27.11
N SER A 243 -0.12 27.02 27.68
CA SER A 243 -0.21 27.22 29.13
C SER A 243 -1.49 26.63 29.75
N LYS A 244 -2.43 26.14 28.93
CA LYS A 244 -3.71 25.58 29.36
C LYS A 244 -3.68 24.04 29.39
N PRO A 245 -4.50 23.39 30.24
CA PRO A 245 -4.65 21.94 30.22
C PRO A 245 -5.10 21.46 28.83
N GLN A 246 -4.41 20.46 28.28
CA GLN A 246 -4.71 19.87 26.98
C GLN A 246 -5.67 18.69 27.13
N LEU A 247 -6.35 18.31 26.04
CA LEU A 247 -7.14 17.09 25.99
C LEU A 247 -6.25 15.86 26.29
N PRO A 248 -6.76 14.85 27.02
CA PRO A 248 -5.98 13.65 27.31
C PRO A 248 -5.64 12.88 26.01
N PRO A 249 -4.51 12.17 25.93
CA PRO A 249 -4.09 11.46 24.72
C PRO A 249 -5.10 10.44 24.18
N ASN A 250 -6.01 9.93 25.02
CA ASN A 250 -7.06 8.97 24.66
C ASN A 250 -8.46 9.58 24.59
N PHE A 251 -8.58 10.91 24.54
CA PHE A 251 -9.85 11.63 24.70
C PHE A 251 -11.03 11.11 23.84
N SER A 252 -10.82 10.88 22.55
CA SER A 252 -11.86 10.41 21.62
C SER A 252 -11.71 8.95 21.21
N ARG A 253 -10.76 8.23 21.82
CA ARG A 253 -10.84 6.79 21.72
C ARG A 253 -12.03 6.49 22.61
N GLU A 254 -13.19 6.22 22.00
CA GLU A 254 -14.29 5.55 22.70
C GLU A 254 -13.64 4.58 23.67
N ASP A 255 -14.18 4.53 24.89
CA ASP A 255 -13.80 3.61 25.95
C ASP A 255 -13.99 2.16 25.42
N HIS A 256 -13.13 1.76 24.49
CA HIS A 256 -12.84 0.41 24.13
C HIS A 256 -12.17 -0.06 25.40
N SER A 257 -12.98 -0.55 26.34
CA SER A 257 -12.48 -1.50 27.31
C SER A 257 -11.53 -2.40 26.52
N SER A 258 -10.31 -2.53 27.00
CA SER A 258 -9.19 -3.25 26.38
C SER A 258 -9.51 -4.72 26.05
N ASN A 259 -10.76 -5.15 26.21
CA ASN A 259 -11.22 -6.50 26.42
C ASN A 259 -12.02 -7.06 25.24
N ASP A 260 -12.51 -6.24 24.29
CA ASP A 260 -13.12 -6.78 23.05
C ASP A 260 -12.06 -7.13 21.99
N VAL A 261 -11.33 -8.22 22.28
CA VAL A 261 -10.24 -8.76 21.46
C VAL A 261 -10.66 -9.06 20.02
N PHE A 262 -11.87 -9.59 19.80
CA PHE A 262 -12.41 -9.90 18.47
C PHE A 262 -12.55 -8.65 17.60
N ARG A 263 -13.06 -7.54 18.17
CA ARG A 263 -13.10 -6.25 17.47
C ARG A 263 -11.68 -5.77 17.15
N GLN A 264 -10.75 -5.86 18.09
CA GLN A 264 -9.35 -5.46 17.88
C GLN A 264 -8.66 -6.30 16.78
N ILE A 265 -8.85 -7.62 16.76
CA ILE A 265 -8.37 -8.50 15.70
C ILE A 265 -8.94 -8.05 14.37
N ASN A 266 -10.26 -7.83 14.28
CA ASN A 266 -10.91 -7.39 13.04
C ASN A 266 -10.41 -6.02 12.55
N THR A 267 -10.11 -5.09 13.46
CA THR A 267 -9.47 -3.81 13.11
C THR A 267 -8.06 -4.03 12.54
N GLY A 268 -7.24 -4.88 13.16
CA GLY A 268 -5.87 -5.13 12.72
C GLY A 268 -5.80 -5.92 11.41
N VAL A 269 -6.64 -6.94 11.26
CA VAL A 269 -6.59 -7.85 10.10
C VAL A 269 -7.12 -7.19 8.83
N ALA A 270 -8.02 -6.21 8.94
CA ALA A 270 -8.46 -5.41 7.80
C ALA A 270 -7.28 -4.76 7.05
N LYS A 271 -6.18 -4.41 7.74
CA LYS A 271 -4.98 -3.83 7.12
C LYS A 271 -3.83 -4.82 6.96
N PHE A 272 -4.01 -6.10 7.29
CA PHE A 272 -3.00 -7.14 7.13
C PHE A 272 -3.20 -7.91 5.83
N CYS A 273 -2.11 -8.12 5.08
CA CYS A 273 -2.10 -8.95 3.89
C CYS A 273 -1.59 -10.37 4.19
N PRO A 274 -2.45 -11.40 4.11
CA PRO A 274 -2.08 -12.79 4.41
C PRO A 274 -1.44 -13.50 3.22
N ASN A 275 -1.15 -12.82 2.11
CA ASN A 275 -0.46 -13.45 0.99
C ASN A 275 0.95 -13.87 1.44
N LEU A 276 1.34 -15.13 1.18
CA LEU A 276 2.67 -15.67 1.53
C LEU A 276 3.82 -14.89 0.92
N ASN A 277 3.56 -14.15 -0.15
CA ASN A 277 4.53 -13.26 -0.77
C ASN A 277 4.73 -11.93 -0.03
N CYS A 278 3.89 -11.60 0.95
CA CYS A 278 3.83 -10.27 1.58
C CYS A 278 3.88 -10.36 3.12
N LEU A 279 2.92 -11.07 3.75
CA LEU A 279 2.78 -11.23 5.21
C LEU A 279 3.05 -9.94 6.01
N THR A 280 2.43 -8.84 5.60
CA THR A 280 2.69 -7.49 6.13
C THR A 280 1.40 -6.69 6.32
N HIS A 281 1.45 -5.71 7.22
CA HIS A 281 0.45 -4.64 7.28
C HIS A 281 0.68 -3.64 6.13
N ASN A 282 -0.40 -2.98 5.69
CA ASN A 282 -0.38 -1.94 4.65
C ASN A 282 0.36 -2.38 3.39
N CYS A 283 0.00 -3.56 2.87
CA CYS A 283 0.61 -4.10 1.66
C CYS A 283 0.41 -3.14 0.49
N ARG A 284 1.50 -2.84 -0.23
CA ARG A 284 1.50 -1.97 -1.40
C ARG A 284 1.17 -2.70 -2.72
N ILE A 285 0.89 -4.00 -2.67
CA ILE A 285 0.66 -4.82 -3.87
C ILE A 285 -0.80 -5.25 -3.96
N HIS A 286 -1.29 -5.86 -2.89
CA HIS A 286 -2.69 -6.27 -2.78
C HIS A 286 -3.43 -5.14 -2.11
N ILE A 287 -4.29 -4.45 -2.86
CA ILE A 287 -5.09 -3.35 -2.36
C ILE A 287 -6.51 -3.60 -2.84
N ASP A 288 -7.46 -3.38 -1.95
CA ASP A 288 -8.88 -3.37 -2.28
C ASP A 288 -9.21 -2.02 -2.94
N PRO A 289 -9.98 -1.97 -4.03
CA PRO A 289 -10.42 -0.71 -4.66
C PRO A 289 -11.01 0.34 -3.71
N ALA A 290 -11.52 -0.07 -2.55
CA ALA A 290 -12.02 0.81 -1.49
C ALA A 290 -10.95 1.26 -0.47
N TRP A 291 -9.66 1.02 -0.71
CA TRP A 291 -8.52 1.49 0.12
C TRP A 291 -8.58 1.09 1.61
N GLY A 292 -9.39 0.07 1.93
CA GLY A 292 -9.84 -0.17 3.31
C GLY A 292 -9.47 -1.54 3.86
N ILE A 293 -9.68 -2.61 3.08
CA ILE A 293 -9.80 -3.97 3.62
C ILE A 293 -8.99 -4.98 2.78
N LEU A 294 -7.77 -5.30 3.23
CA LEU A 294 -6.92 -6.36 2.66
C LEU A 294 -7.40 -7.76 3.01
N THR A 295 -7.91 -7.92 4.24
CA THR A 295 -8.53 -9.15 4.69
C THR A 295 -9.93 -8.84 5.18
N PRO A 296 -10.98 -9.45 4.61
CA PRO A 296 -12.34 -9.27 5.10
C PRO A 296 -12.43 -9.57 6.60
N PRO A 297 -13.28 -8.88 7.37
CA PRO A 297 -13.44 -9.18 8.78
C PRO A 297 -13.83 -10.65 8.99
N PHE A 298 -13.41 -11.22 10.11
CA PHE A 298 -13.86 -12.52 10.56
C PHE A 298 -15.30 -12.41 11.06
N ALA A 299 -16.11 -13.40 10.72
CA ALA A 299 -17.40 -13.61 11.38
C ALA A 299 -17.18 -14.43 12.65
N PRO A 300 -18.01 -14.26 13.70
CA PRO A 300 -17.94 -15.10 14.88
C PRO A 300 -18.06 -16.58 14.50
N THR A 301 -17.14 -17.39 15.02
CA THR A 301 -17.13 -18.84 14.79
C THR A 301 -18.23 -19.48 15.64
N LYS A 302 -18.97 -20.45 15.07
CA LYS A 302 -19.94 -21.25 15.82
C LYS A 302 -19.28 -22.49 16.39
N PRO A 303 -19.58 -22.88 17.65
CA PRO A 303 -19.06 -24.12 18.23
C PRO A 303 -19.46 -25.33 17.39
N GLN A 304 -18.54 -26.29 17.31
CA GLN A 304 -18.69 -27.57 16.61
C GLN A 304 -18.64 -28.75 17.58
N LEU A 305 -18.14 -28.54 18.80
CA LEU A 305 -18.06 -29.55 19.85
C LEU A 305 -19.06 -29.23 20.96
N THR A 306 -19.80 -30.24 21.40
CA THR A 306 -20.58 -30.14 22.64
C THR A 306 -19.67 -30.05 23.84
N SER A 307 -20.19 -29.57 24.97
CA SER A 307 -19.48 -29.51 26.24
C SER A 307 -19.05 -30.90 26.73
N ALA A 308 -19.79 -31.95 26.36
CA ALA A 308 -19.42 -33.34 26.62
C ALA A 308 -18.26 -33.86 25.73
N GLU A 309 -18.16 -33.39 24.49
CA GLU A 309 -17.11 -33.81 23.55
C GLU A 309 -15.78 -33.07 23.76
N LEU A 310 -15.83 -31.83 24.26
CA LEU A 310 -14.66 -30.96 24.41
C LEU A 310 -13.54 -31.56 25.29
N PRO A 311 -13.81 -32.18 26.46
CA PRO A 311 -12.77 -32.82 27.27
C PRO A 311 -11.99 -33.89 26.52
N VAL A 312 -12.69 -34.71 25.71
CA VAL A 312 -12.08 -35.79 24.93
C VAL A 312 -11.24 -35.21 23.79
N ALA A 313 -11.75 -34.19 23.10
CA ALA A 313 -11.06 -33.53 22.00
C ALA A 313 -9.76 -32.83 22.43
N VAL A 314 -9.77 -32.17 23.60
CA VAL A 314 -8.62 -31.42 24.12
C VAL A 314 -7.60 -32.34 24.80
N HIS A 315 -8.04 -33.25 25.67
CA HIS A 315 -7.12 -34.02 26.51
C HIS A 315 -6.79 -35.41 25.98
N GLY A 316 -7.37 -35.89 24.87
CA GLY A 316 -7.15 -37.23 24.30
C GLY A 316 -5.91 -37.98 24.84
N PRO A 317 -4.70 -37.77 24.28
CA PRO A 317 -3.42 -38.26 24.84
C PRO A 317 -2.65 -37.22 25.69
N TYR A 318 -3.19 -36.01 25.90
CA TYR A 318 -2.48 -34.86 26.48
C TYR A 318 -2.72 -34.72 27.99
N PRO A 319 -1.69 -34.29 28.77
CA PRO A 319 -1.83 -34.16 30.21
C PRO A 319 -2.84 -33.09 30.61
N ARG A 320 -3.41 -33.25 31.81
CA ARG A 320 -4.32 -32.27 32.44
C ARG A 320 -3.52 -31.13 33.06
N CYS A 321 -4.07 -29.91 33.09
CA CYS A 321 -3.35 -28.73 33.56
C CYS A 321 -3.19 -28.64 35.09
N GLY A 322 -3.88 -29.49 35.85
CA GLY A 322 -3.82 -29.55 37.30
C GLY A 322 -5.07 -30.22 37.88
N ASN A 323 -5.24 -30.10 39.20
CA ASN A 323 -6.40 -30.66 39.91
C ASN A 323 -7.70 -29.90 39.59
N ASP A 324 -7.59 -28.63 39.19
CA ASP A 324 -8.71 -27.74 38.83
C ASP A 324 -9.01 -27.73 37.33
N CYS A 325 -8.57 -28.78 36.63
CA CYS A 325 -8.67 -28.89 35.19
C CYS A 325 -10.13 -29.11 34.78
N PHE A 326 -10.56 -28.46 33.69
CA PHE A 326 -11.95 -28.53 33.25
C PHE A 326 -12.46 -29.95 32.93
N SER A 327 -11.54 -30.84 32.55
CA SER A 327 -11.84 -32.25 32.27
C SER A 327 -12.03 -33.12 33.50
N LEU A 328 -11.86 -32.57 34.71
CA LEU A 328 -12.06 -33.25 35.99
C LEU A 328 -13.33 -32.78 36.71
N ILE A 329 -14.05 -31.80 36.16
CA ILE A 329 -15.26 -31.21 36.75
C ILE A 329 -16.42 -32.20 36.64
N ASP A 330 -17.11 -32.42 37.76
CA ASP A 330 -18.42 -33.08 37.80
C ASP A 330 -19.57 -32.06 37.94
N GLU A 331 -20.82 -32.53 37.99
CA GLU A 331 -21.99 -31.63 38.10
C GLU A 331 -22.03 -30.88 39.45
N ASP A 332 -21.41 -31.42 40.50
CA ASP A 332 -21.39 -30.82 41.85
C ASP A 332 -20.35 -29.68 41.94
N ASP A 333 -19.20 -29.82 41.26
CA ASP A 333 -18.17 -28.78 41.12
C ASP A 333 -18.67 -27.53 40.34
N MET A 334 -19.78 -27.66 39.63
CA MET A 334 -20.42 -26.61 38.82
C MET A 334 -21.38 -25.73 39.62
N GLU A 335 -21.54 -25.93 40.94
CA GLU A 335 -22.35 -25.06 41.80
C GLU A 335 -21.52 -23.98 42.55
N ASP A 336 -20.19 -24.00 42.45
CA ASP A 336 -19.27 -23.03 43.11
C ASP A 336 -19.55 -21.57 42.68
N ASP A 337 -19.48 -20.61 43.60
CA ASP A 337 -19.69 -19.17 43.30
C ASP A 337 -18.45 -18.51 42.66
N GLY A 338 -17.40 -19.30 42.40
CA GLY A 338 -16.11 -18.85 41.89
C GLY A 338 -16.17 -17.98 40.62
N LEU A 339 -17.10 -18.27 39.69
CA LEU A 339 -17.28 -17.48 38.48
C LEU A 339 -17.80 -16.07 38.79
N ALA A 340 -18.65 -15.90 39.80
CA ALA A 340 -19.16 -14.59 40.24
C ALA A 340 -18.07 -13.70 40.86
N LYS A 341 -16.96 -14.31 41.30
CA LYS A 341 -15.78 -13.61 41.83
C LYS A 341 -14.80 -13.19 40.73
N VAL A 342 -14.99 -13.62 39.48
CA VAL A 342 -14.12 -13.26 38.37
C VAL A 342 -14.38 -11.80 37.97
N PRO A 343 -13.33 -10.96 37.86
CA PRO A 343 -13.46 -9.60 37.35
C PRO A 343 -14.12 -9.53 35.96
N LEU A 344 -15.06 -8.61 35.77
CA LEU A 344 -15.86 -8.47 34.54
C LEU A 344 -15.00 -8.19 33.29
N ASP A 345 -13.85 -7.56 33.44
CA ASP A 345 -12.89 -7.33 32.36
C ASP A 345 -12.35 -8.65 31.79
N ARG A 346 -12.03 -9.63 32.64
CA ARG A 346 -11.57 -10.96 32.21
C ARG A 346 -12.67 -11.76 31.53
N LEU A 347 -13.89 -11.69 32.04
CA LEU A 347 -15.07 -12.31 31.42
C LEU A 347 -15.36 -11.70 30.04
N SER A 348 -15.20 -10.39 29.90
CA SER A 348 -15.32 -9.70 28.61
C SER A 348 -14.26 -10.17 27.61
N VAL A 349 -12.99 -10.30 28.03
CA VAL A 349 -11.92 -10.87 27.19
C VAL A 349 -12.27 -12.28 26.73
N LEU A 350 -12.66 -13.16 27.65
CA LEU A 350 -12.99 -14.54 27.35
C LEU A 350 -14.18 -14.65 26.37
N THR A 351 -15.25 -13.89 26.64
CA THR A 351 -16.43 -13.83 25.76
C THR A 351 -16.06 -13.35 24.36
N SER A 352 -15.10 -12.41 24.26
CA SER A 352 -14.59 -11.95 22.98
C SER A 352 -13.74 -13.02 22.27
N LEU A 353 -12.90 -13.78 22.99
CA LEU A 353 -12.12 -14.88 22.42
C LEU A 353 -12.98 -16.04 21.91
N PHE A 354 -14.12 -16.33 22.55
CA PHE A 354 -15.07 -17.32 22.04
C PHE A 354 -15.64 -16.96 20.66
N LYS A 355 -15.67 -15.68 20.28
CA LYS A 355 -16.04 -15.27 18.91
C LYS A 355 -14.96 -15.69 17.89
N VAL A 356 -13.70 -15.83 18.30
CA VAL A 356 -12.59 -16.30 17.45
C VAL A 356 -12.66 -17.82 17.32
N ASP A 357 -12.62 -18.52 18.45
CA ASP A 357 -12.61 -19.98 18.53
C ASP A 357 -13.31 -20.45 19.82
N PRO A 358 -14.60 -20.82 19.75
CA PRO A 358 -15.36 -21.29 20.91
C PRO A 358 -14.99 -22.72 21.36
N ASP A 359 -14.24 -23.46 20.53
CA ASP A 359 -13.79 -24.82 20.83
C ASP A 359 -12.31 -24.88 21.21
N ALA A 360 -11.68 -23.72 21.41
CA ALA A 360 -10.33 -23.63 21.93
C ALA A 360 -10.22 -24.27 23.33
N SER A 361 -9.06 -24.84 23.61
CA SER A 361 -8.74 -25.50 24.88
C SER A 361 -9.02 -24.57 26.08
N PRO A 362 -9.92 -24.96 27.01
CA PRO A 362 -10.13 -24.20 28.23
C PRO A 362 -8.86 -24.07 29.09
N CYS A 363 -7.92 -25.02 28.98
CA CYS A 363 -6.61 -24.93 29.64
C CYS A 363 -5.77 -23.78 29.08
N ASP A 364 -5.73 -23.60 27.75
CA ASP A 364 -4.93 -22.54 27.13
C ASP A 364 -5.60 -21.17 27.33
N LEU A 365 -6.93 -21.12 27.18
CA LEU A 365 -7.70 -19.91 27.45
C LEU A 365 -7.60 -19.45 28.91
N ALA A 366 -7.48 -20.38 29.86
CA ALA A 366 -7.23 -20.05 31.27
C ALA A 366 -5.91 -19.29 31.46
N VAL A 367 -4.86 -19.68 30.75
CA VAL A 367 -3.57 -18.96 30.76
C VAL A 367 -3.72 -17.59 30.12
N VAL A 368 -4.36 -17.51 28.95
CA VAL A 368 -4.55 -16.25 28.19
C VAL A 368 -5.38 -15.24 28.99
N CYS A 369 -6.51 -15.68 29.55
CA CYS A 369 -7.43 -14.84 30.32
C CYS A 369 -7.01 -14.66 31.79
N LYS A 370 -5.96 -15.35 32.25
CA LYS A 370 -5.54 -15.42 33.66
C LYS A 370 -6.71 -15.83 34.56
N MET A 371 -7.43 -16.87 34.16
CA MET A 371 -8.58 -17.44 34.88
C MET A 371 -8.25 -18.87 35.32
N ARG A 372 -9.07 -19.45 36.21
CA ARG A 372 -8.97 -20.90 36.48
C ARG A 372 -9.57 -21.65 35.31
N CYS A 373 -8.98 -22.79 34.97
CA CYS A 373 -9.42 -23.63 33.86
C CYS A 373 -10.91 -24.01 33.96
N ARG A 374 -11.36 -24.32 35.18
CA ARG A 374 -12.78 -24.59 35.45
C ARG A 374 -13.72 -23.42 35.17
N ASP A 375 -13.36 -22.20 35.56
CA ASP A 375 -14.21 -21.01 35.39
C ASP A 375 -14.39 -20.70 33.90
N VAL A 376 -13.34 -20.92 33.10
CA VAL A 376 -13.39 -20.75 31.64
C VAL A 376 -14.39 -21.71 30.99
N PHE A 377 -14.34 -22.98 31.37
CA PHE A 377 -15.23 -24.00 30.81
C PHE A 377 -16.68 -23.79 31.25
N ARG A 378 -16.92 -23.38 32.50
CA ARG A 378 -18.26 -23.03 32.98
C ARG A 378 -18.84 -21.85 32.21
N HIS A 379 -18.06 -20.78 32.04
CA HIS A 379 -18.48 -19.62 31.23
C HIS A 379 -18.79 -20.01 29.78
N ARG A 380 -18.08 -20.98 29.20
CA ARG A 380 -18.40 -21.53 27.88
C ARG A 380 -19.77 -22.22 27.87
N LYS A 381 -20.05 -23.09 28.85
CA LYS A 381 -21.34 -23.80 28.96
C LYS A 381 -22.52 -22.82 29.14
N ASP A 382 -22.31 -21.76 29.92
CA ASP A 382 -23.31 -20.71 30.12
C ASP A 382 -23.52 -19.86 28.84
N THR A 383 -22.49 -19.75 27.99
CA THR A 383 -22.54 -18.98 26.74
C THR A 383 -23.14 -19.78 25.57
N PHE A 384 -22.89 -21.09 25.50
CA PHE A 384 -23.29 -21.96 24.40
C PHE A 384 -24.04 -23.18 24.92
N ASP A 385 -25.34 -23.25 24.63
CA ASP A 385 -26.16 -24.42 24.91
C ASP A 385 -25.84 -25.55 23.92
N ASP A 386 -25.53 -26.75 24.44
CA ASP A 386 -25.24 -27.93 23.64
C ASP A 386 -26.42 -28.32 22.71
N VAL A 387 -27.65 -27.95 23.06
CA VAL A 387 -28.85 -28.18 22.22
C VAL A 387 -28.76 -27.43 20.88
N ASP A 388 -28.08 -26.28 20.87
CA ASP A 388 -27.91 -25.44 19.68
C ASP A 388 -26.71 -25.89 18.80
N ILE A 389 -25.92 -26.86 19.27
CA ILE A 389 -24.74 -27.37 18.58
C ILE A 389 -25.14 -28.58 17.73
N ILE A 390 -25.54 -28.32 16.49
CA ILE A 390 -25.84 -29.39 15.52
C ILE A 390 -24.52 -30.04 15.08
N PRO A 391 -24.33 -31.35 15.26
CA PRO A 391 -23.09 -32.02 14.88
C PRO A 391 -22.83 -31.88 13.39
N SER A 392 -21.62 -31.40 13.06
CA SER A 392 -21.14 -31.35 11.69
C SER A 392 -21.09 -32.78 11.11
N PRO A 393 -21.58 -33.05 9.88
CA PRO A 393 -21.55 -34.38 9.25
C PRO A 393 -20.14 -35.01 9.10
N SER A 394 -19.09 -34.26 9.44
CA SER A 394 -17.68 -34.65 9.28
C SER A 394 -17.12 -35.51 10.42
N LEU A 395 -17.85 -35.69 11.54
CA LEU A 395 -17.38 -36.45 12.72
C LEU A 395 -18.19 -37.71 13.04
N ALA A 396 -19.19 -38.07 12.23
CA ALA A 396 -19.78 -39.41 12.34
C ALA A 396 -18.67 -40.46 12.13
N PRO A 397 -18.48 -41.43 13.04
CA PRO A 397 -17.61 -42.57 12.78
C PRO A 397 -18.06 -43.19 11.47
N LEU A 398 -17.17 -43.21 10.47
CA LEU A 398 -17.45 -43.94 9.24
C LEU A 398 -17.79 -45.38 9.65
N PRO A 399 -18.96 -45.93 9.27
CA PRO A 399 -19.19 -47.35 9.46
C PRO A 399 -18.05 -48.09 8.77
N ASP A 400 -17.48 -49.08 9.45
CA ASP A 400 -16.39 -49.91 8.96
C ASP A 400 -16.65 -50.27 7.49
N LYS A 401 -15.95 -49.60 6.58
CA LYS A 401 -16.09 -49.86 5.15
C LYS A 401 -15.37 -51.17 4.88
N GLU A 402 -16.13 -52.27 4.97
CA GLU A 402 -15.83 -53.46 4.18
C GLU A 402 -15.43 -53.01 2.77
N LYS A 403 -14.24 -53.46 2.34
CA LYS A 403 -13.64 -53.11 1.04
C LYS A 403 -14.49 -53.64 -0.11
N LYS A 404 -15.61 -52.97 -0.42
CA LYS A 404 -16.28 -53.11 -1.72
C LYS A 404 -15.51 -52.27 -2.73
N LYS A 405 -14.96 -52.94 -3.75
CA LYS A 405 -14.31 -52.34 -4.92
C LYS A 405 -15.30 -51.43 -5.66
N GLY A 406 -15.43 -50.18 -5.21
CA GLY A 406 -16.19 -49.14 -5.90
C GLY A 406 -15.42 -48.60 -7.10
N LYS A 407 -16.07 -48.59 -8.28
CA LYS A 407 -15.57 -47.92 -9.49
C LYS A 407 -15.21 -46.47 -9.15
N LYS A 408 -13.98 -46.04 -9.48
CA LYS A 408 -13.54 -44.64 -9.35
C LYS A 408 -14.50 -43.74 -10.14
N THR A 409 -15.38 -43.02 -9.45
CA THR A 409 -16.14 -41.91 -10.02
C THR A 409 -15.13 -40.87 -10.50
N ARG A 410 -15.16 -40.58 -11.80
CA ARG A 410 -14.24 -39.65 -12.47
C ARG A 410 -14.45 -38.26 -11.85
N THR A 411 -13.53 -37.80 -11.00
CA THR A 411 -13.52 -36.41 -10.52
C THR A 411 -13.60 -35.49 -11.73
N LYS A 412 -14.64 -34.64 -11.81
CA LYS A 412 -14.79 -33.67 -12.90
C LYS A 412 -13.52 -32.81 -12.94
N LYS A 413 -12.85 -32.78 -14.09
CA LYS A 413 -11.69 -31.89 -14.29
C LYS A 413 -12.16 -30.45 -14.18
N VAL A 414 -11.57 -29.70 -13.26
CA VAL A 414 -11.85 -28.28 -13.04
C VAL A 414 -11.11 -27.47 -14.11
N ASP A 415 -11.80 -26.55 -14.79
CA ASP A 415 -11.18 -25.62 -15.75
C ASP A 415 -10.35 -24.57 -14.97
N ILE A 416 -9.03 -24.57 -15.21
CA ILE A 416 -8.03 -23.65 -14.64
C ILE A 416 -7.21 -23.04 -15.80
N SER A 417 -7.91 -22.50 -16.81
CA SER A 417 -7.28 -21.87 -17.99
C SER A 417 -7.15 -20.35 -17.89
N GLY A 418 -7.67 -19.74 -16.83
CA GLY A 418 -7.62 -18.31 -16.58
C GLY A 418 -6.20 -17.79 -16.40
N ARG A 419 -5.99 -16.51 -16.72
CA ARG A 419 -4.67 -15.88 -16.72
C ARG A 419 -4.59 -14.56 -15.96
N GLU A 420 -5.67 -14.13 -15.32
CA GLU A 420 -5.74 -12.86 -14.58
C GLU A 420 -4.50 -12.60 -13.71
N SER A 421 -3.98 -11.37 -13.76
CA SER A 421 -2.78 -10.92 -13.03
C SER A 421 -2.96 -11.09 -11.52
N ALA A 422 -4.12 -10.69 -10.99
CA ALA A 422 -4.48 -10.75 -9.59
C ALA A 422 -5.67 -11.69 -9.34
N ILE A 423 -5.73 -12.24 -8.11
CA ILE A 423 -6.92 -12.92 -7.59
C ILE A 423 -7.25 -12.35 -6.21
N SER A 424 -8.41 -11.76 -6.06
CA SER A 424 -9.00 -11.58 -4.72
C SER A 424 -9.47 -12.95 -4.19
N PRO A 425 -9.02 -13.37 -3.00
CA PRO A 425 -9.43 -14.65 -2.44
C PRO A 425 -10.96 -14.74 -2.34
N CYS A 426 -11.55 -15.86 -2.77
CA CYS A 426 -13.01 -15.94 -2.81
C CYS A 426 -13.61 -16.04 -1.40
N VAL A 427 -14.68 -15.28 -1.17
CA VAL A 427 -15.50 -15.31 0.04
C VAL A 427 -16.96 -15.35 -0.38
N HIS A 428 -17.61 -16.47 -0.15
CA HIS A 428 -19.02 -16.69 -0.49
C HIS A 428 -19.53 -17.94 0.21
N SER A 429 -20.86 -18.08 0.29
CA SER A 429 -21.52 -19.31 0.70
C SER A 429 -21.56 -20.32 -0.45
N GLY A 430 -21.62 -21.61 -0.12
CA GLY A 430 -21.72 -22.70 -1.10
C GLY A 430 -20.39 -23.09 -1.77
N PRO A 431 -20.40 -24.18 -2.57
CA PRO A 431 -19.18 -24.75 -3.18
C PRO A 431 -18.66 -23.92 -4.36
N CYS A 432 -17.38 -24.08 -4.71
CA CYS A 432 -16.75 -23.44 -5.88
C CYS A 432 -16.81 -24.32 -7.15
N SER A 433 -17.95 -24.97 -7.40
CA SER A 433 -18.06 -26.05 -8.40
C SER A 433 -19.02 -25.79 -9.56
N ASP A 434 -20.01 -24.92 -9.40
CA ASP A 434 -21.09 -24.70 -10.35
C ASP A 434 -21.19 -23.23 -10.78
N ALA A 435 -21.70 -22.99 -11.99
CA ALA A 435 -21.82 -21.64 -12.56
C ALA A 435 -22.77 -20.71 -11.76
N THR A 436 -23.60 -21.29 -10.89
CA THR A 436 -24.47 -20.60 -9.92
C THR A 436 -23.70 -20.09 -8.70
N SER A 437 -22.48 -20.57 -8.46
CA SER A 437 -21.60 -20.08 -7.40
C SER A 437 -21.15 -18.64 -7.70
N SER A 438 -21.22 -17.76 -6.71
CA SER A 438 -20.68 -16.40 -6.77
C SER A 438 -19.14 -16.36 -6.70
N CYS A 439 -18.47 -17.52 -6.72
CA CYS A 439 -17.02 -17.66 -6.63
C CYS A 439 -16.25 -16.91 -7.73
N ALA A 440 -15.48 -15.90 -7.34
CA ALA A 440 -14.59 -15.15 -8.24
C ALA A 440 -13.54 -16.05 -8.91
N CYS A 441 -12.93 -16.99 -8.17
CA CYS A 441 -11.94 -17.92 -8.72
C CYS A 441 -12.53 -18.80 -9.83
N LEU A 442 -13.79 -19.22 -9.70
CA LEU A 442 -14.49 -19.98 -10.74
C LEU A 442 -14.74 -19.13 -11.98
N LYS A 443 -15.27 -17.90 -11.81
CA LYS A 443 -15.56 -16.97 -12.90
C LYS A 443 -14.32 -16.66 -13.74
N LEU A 444 -13.19 -16.44 -13.06
CA LEU A 444 -11.89 -16.17 -13.69
C LEU A 444 -11.19 -17.44 -14.19
N LYS A 445 -11.74 -18.64 -13.97
CA LYS A 445 -11.13 -19.94 -14.31
C LYS A 445 -9.75 -20.13 -13.68
N LEU A 446 -9.63 -19.80 -12.40
CA LEU A 446 -8.40 -19.89 -11.61
C LEU A 446 -8.56 -20.92 -10.48
N SER A 447 -7.44 -21.37 -9.93
CA SER A 447 -7.46 -22.20 -8.72
C SER A 447 -7.83 -21.34 -7.50
N CYS A 448 -8.55 -21.94 -6.56
CA CYS A 448 -8.67 -21.37 -5.23
C CYS A 448 -7.31 -21.51 -4.55
N GLU A 449 -6.81 -20.41 -4.00
CA GLU A 449 -5.54 -20.35 -3.29
C GLU A 449 -5.76 -20.51 -1.78
N ARG A 450 -4.68 -20.59 -1.00
CA ARG A 450 -4.72 -20.74 0.46
C ARG A 450 -5.67 -19.75 1.13
N ASN A 451 -5.61 -18.49 0.74
CA ASN A 451 -6.33 -17.38 1.37
C ASN A 451 -7.83 -17.35 1.02
N CYS A 452 -8.29 -18.19 0.10
CA CYS A 452 -9.72 -18.31 -0.18
C CYS A 452 -10.46 -18.86 1.06
N ARG A 453 -11.68 -18.38 1.33
CA ARG A 453 -12.51 -18.80 2.46
C ARG A 453 -13.51 -19.91 2.12
N CYS A 454 -13.38 -20.53 0.95
CA CYS A 454 -14.13 -21.73 0.62
C CYS A 454 -13.69 -22.94 1.46
N ALA A 455 -14.47 -24.02 1.46
CA ALA A 455 -14.18 -25.22 2.25
C ALA A 455 -12.78 -25.81 1.97
N LYS A 456 -12.18 -26.47 2.97
CA LYS A 456 -10.82 -27.06 2.88
C LYS A 456 -10.74 -28.16 1.83
N ASP A 457 -11.83 -28.87 1.57
CA ASP A 457 -11.98 -29.95 0.58
C ASP A 457 -12.44 -29.45 -0.80
N CYS A 458 -12.47 -28.14 -1.02
CA CYS A 458 -12.85 -27.54 -2.29
C CYS A 458 -12.02 -28.08 -3.45
N LEU A 459 -12.69 -28.69 -4.45
CA LEU A 459 -12.06 -29.31 -5.62
C LEU A 459 -11.27 -28.35 -6.51
N ARG A 460 -11.49 -27.04 -6.37
CA ARG A 460 -10.78 -25.98 -7.11
C ARG A 460 -9.50 -25.53 -6.39
N ARG A 461 -9.27 -25.94 -5.13
CA ARG A 461 -8.03 -25.63 -4.41
C ARG A 461 -6.83 -26.29 -5.10
N TRP A 462 -5.73 -25.55 -5.17
CA TRP A 462 -4.47 -26.12 -5.66
C TRP A 462 -3.93 -27.17 -4.69
N GLU A 463 -3.55 -28.35 -5.19
CA GLU A 463 -3.10 -29.49 -4.35
C GLU A 463 -1.57 -29.59 -4.20
N GLY A 464 -0.80 -28.73 -4.89
CA GLY A 464 0.66 -28.84 -4.94
C GLY A 464 1.17 -29.96 -5.86
N CYS A 465 2.45 -30.32 -5.74
CA CYS A 465 3.12 -31.30 -6.61
C CYS A 465 3.50 -32.62 -5.93
N ASN A 466 3.04 -32.86 -4.70
CA ASN A 466 3.46 -33.99 -3.87
C ASN A 466 3.38 -35.34 -4.59
N SER A 467 2.27 -35.59 -5.29
CA SER A 467 2.04 -36.82 -6.06
C SER A 467 3.03 -37.02 -7.22
N THR A 468 3.51 -35.92 -7.82
CA THR A 468 4.41 -35.94 -8.98
C THR A 468 5.91 -35.87 -8.64
N CYS A 469 6.25 -35.25 -7.50
CA CYS A 469 7.63 -34.97 -7.12
C CYS A 469 8.15 -35.83 -5.96
N SER A 470 7.32 -36.68 -5.35
CA SER A 470 7.69 -37.55 -4.23
C SER A 470 8.95 -38.39 -4.46
N LYS A 471 9.13 -38.92 -5.67
CA LYS A 471 10.30 -39.75 -6.03
C LYS A 471 11.53 -38.93 -6.39
N SER A 472 11.36 -37.80 -7.09
CA SER A 472 12.49 -36.97 -7.51
C SER A 472 13.05 -36.12 -6.39
N LYS A 473 12.23 -35.85 -5.36
CA LYS A 473 12.45 -34.85 -4.29
C LYS A 473 12.87 -33.49 -4.85
N SER A 474 12.58 -33.21 -6.12
CA SER A 474 13.03 -31.99 -6.79
C SER A 474 12.21 -31.73 -8.05
N CYS A 475 12.01 -30.45 -8.34
CA CYS A 475 11.29 -29.97 -9.51
C CYS A 475 12.21 -29.67 -10.70
N ARG A 476 13.46 -30.15 -10.72
CA ARG A 476 14.45 -29.83 -11.77
C ARG A 476 14.04 -30.25 -13.19
N ARG A 477 13.26 -31.33 -13.35
CA ARG A 477 12.78 -31.81 -14.66
C ARG A 477 11.35 -31.32 -14.88
N SER A 478 11.18 -30.29 -15.72
CA SER A 478 9.89 -29.63 -16.00
C SER A 478 8.77 -30.59 -16.42
N SER A 479 9.09 -31.66 -17.13
CA SER A 479 8.11 -32.56 -17.74
C SER A 479 7.26 -33.41 -16.78
N LYS A 480 7.61 -33.48 -15.48
CA LYS A 480 6.86 -34.28 -14.50
C LYS A 480 6.21 -33.47 -13.39
N CYS A 481 6.75 -32.29 -13.05
CA CYS A 481 6.25 -31.51 -11.93
C CYS A 481 4.93 -30.81 -12.30
N LYS A 482 3.85 -31.11 -11.56
CA LYS A 482 2.53 -30.48 -11.76
C LYS A 482 2.58 -28.95 -11.68
N CYS A 483 3.36 -28.38 -10.75
CA CYS A 483 3.51 -26.93 -10.62
C CYS A 483 4.14 -26.31 -11.87
N ARG A 484 5.26 -26.86 -12.36
CA ARG A 484 5.91 -26.35 -13.58
C ARG A 484 5.03 -26.47 -14.82
N LEU A 485 4.32 -27.59 -14.99
CA LEU A 485 3.39 -27.78 -16.11
C LEU A 485 2.22 -26.79 -16.08
N ALA A 486 1.88 -26.28 -14.90
CA ALA A 486 0.85 -25.26 -14.71
C ALA A 486 1.41 -23.82 -14.73
N ASN A 487 2.69 -23.61 -15.08
CA ASN A 487 3.38 -22.31 -14.98
C ASN A 487 3.26 -21.68 -13.58
N ARG A 488 3.43 -22.51 -12.54
CA ARG A 488 3.40 -22.08 -11.14
C ARG A 488 4.72 -22.39 -10.45
N GLU A 489 5.16 -21.52 -9.55
CA GLU A 489 6.14 -21.92 -8.55
C GLU A 489 5.52 -22.91 -7.55
N CYS A 490 6.39 -23.67 -6.88
CA CYS A 490 5.96 -24.60 -5.84
C CYS A 490 5.60 -23.84 -4.57
N ASP A 491 4.34 -23.96 -4.17
CA ASP A 491 3.84 -23.45 -2.91
C ASP A 491 4.62 -24.11 -1.74
N PRO A 492 5.23 -23.33 -0.84
CA PRO A 492 6.08 -23.87 0.23
C PRO A 492 5.30 -24.73 1.24
N GLU A 493 4.00 -24.51 1.39
CA GLU A 493 3.17 -25.15 2.42
C GLU A 493 2.46 -26.38 1.87
N LEU A 494 2.17 -26.40 0.56
CA LEU A 494 1.59 -27.56 -0.11
C LEU A 494 2.64 -28.52 -0.68
N CYS A 495 3.76 -28.01 -1.22
CA CYS A 495 4.73 -28.82 -1.97
C CYS A 495 5.85 -29.38 -1.07
N VAL A 496 5.47 -30.08 -0.01
CA VAL A 496 6.39 -30.68 0.96
C VAL A 496 7.29 -31.76 0.34
N ALA A 497 6.78 -32.56 -0.61
CA ALA A 497 7.53 -33.70 -1.15
C ALA A 497 8.71 -33.29 -2.06
N CYS A 498 8.68 -32.08 -2.62
CA CYS A 498 9.80 -31.54 -3.40
C CYS A 498 10.72 -30.62 -2.58
N ASP A 499 10.45 -30.47 -1.28
CA ASP A 499 11.18 -29.58 -0.37
C ASP A 499 11.13 -28.11 -0.83
N ALA A 500 9.90 -27.59 -1.04
CA ALA A 500 9.68 -26.19 -1.38
C ALA A 500 9.80 -25.23 -0.18
N ARG A 501 9.60 -25.72 1.06
CA ARG A 501 9.65 -24.92 2.30
C ARG A 501 11.07 -24.70 2.81
N ASP A 502 11.88 -25.75 2.90
CA ASP A 502 13.13 -25.72 3.69
C ASP A 502 14.39 -25.60 2.80
N GLY A 503 14.23 -25.54 1.48
CA GLY A 503 15.34 -25.61 0.53
C GLY A 503 16.48 -24.56 0.64
N GLN A 504 16.45 -23.51 1.48
CA GLN A 504 17.61 -22.62 1.67
C GLN A 504 17.66 -21.96 3.07
N ALA A 505 18.40 -22.58 3.99
CA ALA A 505 19.44 -21.83 4.68
C ALA A 505 20.58 -21.59 3.67
N TYR A 506 21.08 -20.36 3.59
CA TYR A 506 22.29 -20.00 2.87
C TYR A 506 23.43 -20.91 3.36
N PHE A 507 23.99 -21.74 2.48
CA PHE A 507 25.22 -22.47 2.79
C PHE A 507 26.31 -21.87 1.92
N PRO A 508 27.44 -21.41 2.50
CA PRO A 508 28.65 -21.09 1.76
C PRO A 508 29.02 -22.21 0.78
N ASP A 509 29.75 -21.84 -0.28
CA ASP A 509 30.18 -22.75 -1.37
C ASP A 509 31.02 -23.95 -0.87
N ASP A 510 31.45 -23.92 0.39
CA ASP A 510 32.44 -24.77 1.03
C ASP A 510 31.87 -26.13 1.52
N VAL A 511 30.55 -26.37 1.44
CA VAL A 511 29.93 -27.62 1.93
C VAL A 511 29.86 -28.69 0.81
N PRO A 512 30.37 -29.92 1.04
CA PRO A 512 30.35 -31.00 0.04
C PRO A 512 28.94 -31.31 -0.52
N GLN A 513 28.82 -31.47 -1.85
CA GLN A 513 27.55 -31.75 -2.55
C GLN A 513 26.88 -33.07 -2.15
N ALA A 514 27.63 -34.05 -1.63
CA ALA A 514 27.16 -35.42 -1.44
C ALA A 514 26.09 -35.60 -0.34
N GLY A 515 25.92 -34.62 0.57
CA GLY A 515 24.94 -34.68 1.67
C GLY A 515 23.71 -33.79 1.49
N ARG A 516 23.66 -32.94 0.45
CA ARG A 516 22.52 -32.04 0.23
C ARG A 516 21.44 -32.84 -0.51
N GLY A 517 20.35 -33.21 0.18
CA GLY A 517 19.16 -33.75 -0.45
C GLY A 517 18.76 -32.91 -1.68
N ARG A 518 18.18 -33.53 -2.71
CA ARG A 518 17.75 -32.77 -3.89
C ARG A 518 16.69 -31.75 -3.42
N LYS A 519 16.91 -30.47 -3.71
CA LYS A 519 16.05 -29.36 -3.30
C LYS A 519 15.08 -28.97 -4.41
N CYS A 520 13.98 -28.30 -4.07
CA CYS A 520 13.10 -27.70 -5.05
C CYS A 520 13.84 -26.60 -5.82
N THR A 521 13.78 -26.64 -7.16
CA THR A 521 14.35 -25.59 -8.03
C THR A 521 13.29 -24.65 -8.61
N ASN A 522 12.05 -24.78 -8.16
CA ASN A 522 10.88 -24.07 -8.70
C ASN A 522 10.30 -23.11 -7.65
N VAL A 523 11.18 -22.32 -7.03
CA VAL A 523 10.90 -21.41 -5.89
C VAL A 523 11.75 -20.14 -5.96
N ALA A 524 12.26 -19.81 -7.16
CA ALA A 524 13.27 -18.77 -7.33
C ALA A 524 12.69 -17.36 -7.11
N LEU A 525 11.49 -17.08 -7.63
CA LEU A 525 10.84 -15.77 -7.51
C LEU A 525 10.38 -15.51 -6.08
N GLN A 526 9.76 -16.49 -5.42
CA GLN A 526 9.32 -16.32 -4.03
C GLN A 526 10.47 -16.19 -3.02
N ARG A 527 11.69 -16.60 -3.39
CA ARG A 527 12.88 -16.52 -2.53
C ARG A 527 13.93 -15.50 -2.98
N GLY A 528 13.73 -14.82 -4.11
CA GLY A 528 14.72 -13.90 -4.66
C GLY A 528 16.04 -14.57 -5.08
N ILE A 529 16.01 -15.84 -5.49
CA ILE A 529 17.20 -16.60 -5.89
C ILE A 529 17.49 -16.30 -7.37
N PHE A 530 18.28 -15.26 -7.59
CA PHE A 530 18.51 -14.66 -8.89
C PHE A 530 19.99 -14.69 -9.31
N LYS A 531 20.24 -14.41 -10.58
CA LYS A 531 21.59 -14.31 -11.14
C LYS A 531 22.10 -12.87 -11.05
N LYS A 532 23.41 -12.70 -10.88
CA LYS A 532 24.01 -11.36 -10.87
C LYS A 532 23.89 -10.70 -12.24
N ILE A 533 23.29 -9.51 -12.27
CA ILE A 533 23.19 -8.64 -13.46
C ILE A 533 23.99 -7.37 -13.21
N ILE A 534 24.72 -6.90 -14.22
CA ILE A 534 25.49 -5.66 -14.21
C ILE A 534 24.91 -4.73 -15.28
N VAL A 535 24.61 -3.49 -14.92
CA VAL A 535 24.14 -2.46 -15.87
C VAL A 535 25.33 -1.60 -16.31
N LYS A 536 25.52 -1.44 -17.62
CA LYS A 536 26.57 -0.57 -18.20
C LYS A 536 26.16 -0.08 -19.59
N LYS A 537 26.96 0.82 -20.18
CA LYS A 537 26.75 1.33 -21.54
C LYS A 537 26.68 0.17 -22.56
N SER A 538 25.67 0.25 -23.43
CA SER A 538 25.36 -0.66 -24.53
C SER A 538 25.09 0.15 -25.82
N LYS A 539 24.76 -0.54 -26.91
CA LYS A 539 24.50 0.03 -28.23
C LYS A 539 23.36 1.05 -28.25
N TYR A 540 22.31 0.83 -27.46
CA TYR A 540 21.08 1.63 -27.46
C TYR A 540 20.87 2.41 -26.14
N GLY A 541 21.95 2.72 -25.43
CA GLY A 541 21.92 3.41 -24.14
C GLY A 541 22.56 2.55 -23.05
N LEU A 542 21.80 2.21 -22.00
CA LEU A 542 22.22 1.25 -20.99
C LEU A 542 21.75 -0.16 -21.34
N GLY A 543 22.48 -1.18 -20.89
CA GLY A 543 22.14 -2.58 -21.10
C GLY A 543 22.46 -3.44 -19.89
N ALA A 544 21.74 -4.56 -19.75
CA ALA A 544 21.97 -5.58 -18.74
C ALA A 544 23.00 -6.62 -19.23
N PHE A 545 23.97 -6.95 -18.38
CA PHE A 545 25.03 -7.91 -18.69
C PHE A 545 25.12 -8.98 -17.60
N ALA A 546 25.44 -10.21 -17.99
CA ALA A 546 25.68 -11.30 -17.06
C ALA A 546 26.88 -10.96 -16.15
N GLY A 547 26.69 -10.94 -14.84
CA GLY A 547 27.77 -10.77 -13.85
C GLY A 547 28.42 -12.07 -13.39
N GLU A 548 27.90 -13.20 -13.86
CA GLU A 548 28.37 -14.57 -13.64
C GLU A 548 28.04 -15.44 -14.86
N TYR A 549 28.47 -16.71 -14.88
CA TYR A 549 28.02 -17.67 -15.89
C TYR A 549 26.56 -18.10 -15.62
N ILE A 550 25.71 -17.99 -16.63
CA ILE A 550 24.27 -18.30 -16.52
C ILE A 550 23.98 -19.54 -17.38
N ARG A 551 23.32 -20.55 -16.81
CA ARG A 551 22.94 -21.76 -17.55
C ARG A 551 21.59 -21.57 -18.23
N ALA A 552 21.37 -22.28 -19.35
CA ALA A 552 20.05 -22.39 -19.94
C ALA A 552 19.02 -22.86 -18.90
N GLY A 553 17.90 -22.14 -18.79
CA GLY A 553 16.82 -22.40 -17.84
C GLY A 553 16.93 -21.69 -16.48
N ASP A 554 18.09 -21.10 -16.16
CA ASP A 554 18.26 -20.31 -14.92
C ASP A 554 17.31 -19.11 -14.91
N VAL A 555 16.80 -18.78 -13.71
CA VAL A 555 16.01 -17.55 -13.48
C VAL A 555 16.98 -16.43 -13.17
N LEU A 556 16.95 -15.39 -13.99
CA LEU A 556 17.82 -14.23 -13.87
C LEU A 556 17.31 -13.25 -12.82
N GLY A 557 16.00 -13.08 -12.75
CA GLY A 557 15.32 -12.09 -11.93
C GLY A 557 13.83 -12.05 -12.26
N GLU A 558 13.09 -11.32 -11.45
CA GLU A 558 11.74 -10.86 -11.81
C GLU A 558 11.85 -9.52 -12.54
N TYR A 559 11.01 -9.32 -13.56
CA TYR A 559 10.77 -8.00 -14.12
C TYR A 559 9.82 -7.23 -13.20
N VAL A 560 10.36 -6.21 -12.55
CA VAL A 560 9.69 -5.47 -11.48
C VAL A 560 9.35 -4.06 -11.94
N GLY A 561 8.16 -3.60 -11.59
CA GLY A 561 7.66 -2.25 -11.86
C GLY A 561 6.39 -1.93 -11.09
N GLU A 562 5.78 -0.80 -11.43
CA GLU A 562 4.44 -0.45 -10.97
C GLU A 562 3.41 -1.33 -11.67
N LEU A 563 2.51 -1.96 -10.89
CA LEU A 563 1.41 -2.76 -11.39
C LEU A 563 0.20 -1.85 -11.64
N LEU A 564 -0.14 -1.71 -12.91
CA LEU A 564 -1.22 -0.88 -13.43
C LEU A 564 -2.47 -1.75 -13.60
N ASP A 565 -3.43 -1.63 -12.69
CA ASP A 565 -4.61 -2.51 -12.63
C ASP A 565 -5.93 -1.74 -12.85
N ASN A 566 -5.94 -0.41 -12.79
CA ASN A 566 -7.10 0.40 -13.14
C ASN A 566 -6.87 1.17 -14.46
N LYS A 567 -7.93 1.70 -15.08
CA LYS A 567 -7.83 2.34 -16.40
C LYS A 567 -7.39 3.80 -16.32
N GLU A 568 -7.71 4.45 -15.21
CA GLU A 568 -7.43 5.84 -14.93
C GLU A 568 -5.91 6.09 -14.83
N GLU A 569 -5.19 5.21 -14.12
CA GLU A 569 -3.71 5.13 -14.02
C GLU A 569 -3.03 5.10 -15.40
N LEU A 570 -3.65 4.46 -16.39
CA LEU A 570 -3.04 4.23 -17.71
C LEU A 570 -2.96 5.52 -18.53
N SER A 571 -3.93 6.41 -18.35
CA SER A 571 -4.19 7.53 -19.28
C SER A 571 -3.04 8.54 -19.35
N HIS A 572 -2.53 8.98 -18.20
CA HIS A 572 -1.44 9.95 -18.12
C HIS A 572 -0.07 9.33 -18.45
N ARG A 573 0.13 8.05 -18.11
CA ARG A 573 1.37 7.31 -18.39
C ARG A 573 1.62 7.13 -19.88
N VAL A 574 0.56 6.84 -20.65
CA VAL A 574 0.63 6.76 -22.13
C VAL A 574 1.24 8.04 -22.72
N ILE A 575 0.86 9.21 -22.21
CA ILE A 575 1.38 10.51 -22.67
C ILE A 575 2.88 10.63 -22.40
N ILE A 576 3.33 10.23 -21.21
CA ILE A 576 4.73 10.27 -20.80
C ILE A 576 5.58 9.30 -21.64
N HIS A 577 5.11 8.08 -21.88
CA HIS A 577 5.82 7.11 -22.71
C HIS A 577 5.95 7.57 -24.16
N HIS A 578 4.88 8.14 -24.73
CA HIS A 578 4.92 8.70 -26.08
C HIS A 578 5.90 9.86 -26.20
N HIS A 579 5.89 10.78 -25.24
CA HIS A 579 6.78 11.94 -25.27
C HIS A 579 8.25 11.54 -25.06
N SER A 580 8.54 10.69 -24.08
CA SER A 580 9.91 10.22 -23.80
C SER A 580 10.46 9.22 -24.83
N LYS A 581 9.58 8.64 -25.67
CA LYS A 581 9.89 7.55 -26.61
C LYS A 581 10.47 6.31 -25.91
N LEU A 582 10.16 6.13 -24.63
CA LEU A 582 10.56 4.99 -23.82
C LEU A 582 9.32 4.23 -23.36
N ASN A 583 9.39 2.90 -23.41
CA ASN A 583 8.31 2.03 -22.97
C ASN A 583 8.89 0.85 -22.18
N TYR A 584 8.57 0.80 -20.89
CA TYR A 584 8.98 -0.27 -19.97
C TYR A 584 7.79 -1.13 -19.52
N CYS A 585 6.65 -1.05 -20.22
CA CYS A 585 5.43 -1.79 -19.91
C CYS A 585 5.50 -3.24 -20.41
N PHE A 586 5.17 -4.19 -19.52
CA PHE A 586 4.94 -5.60 -19.84
C PHE A 586 3.57 -6.06 -19.34
N GLY A 587 2.73 -6.59 -20.23
CA GLY A 587 1.42 -7.11 -19.86
C GLY A 587 1.52 -8.43 -19.11
N LEU A 588 0.80 -8.55 -18.00
CA LEU A 588 0.53 -9.80 -17.28
C LEU A 588 -0.82 -10.37 -17.70
N GLY A 589 -0.94 -11.70 -17.66
CA GLY A 589 -2.20 -12.39 -17.91
C GLY A 589 -2.67 -12.36 -19.35
N SER A 590 -1.84 -11.82 -20.24
CA SER A 590 -2.09 -11.73 -21.67
C SER A 590 -1.65 -13.02 -22.38
N GLY A 591 -2.30 -13.37 -23.49
CA GLY A 591 -1.87 -14.49 -24.34
C GLY A 591 -0.38 -14.36 -24.74
N PRO A 592 0.37 -15.44 -25.07
CA PRO A 592 1.76 -15.33 -25.52
C PRO A 592 1.97 -14.41 -26.74
N ALA A 593 0.91 -14.08 -27.49
CA ALA A 593 0.93 -13.10 -28.58
C ALA A 593 0.74 -11.64 -28.12
N ASP A 594 0.21 -11.41 -26.91
CA ASP A 594 -0.26 -10.11 -26.42
C ASP A 594 0.61 -9.56 -25.26
N LYS A 595 1.60 -10.32 -24.77
CA LYS A 595 2.44 -9.98 -23.59
C LYS A 595 3.24 -8.67 -23.69
N TYR A 596 3.55 -8.25 -24.91
CA TYR A 596 4.37 -7.08 -25.16
C TYR A 596 3.55 -5.81 -25.42
N GLY A 597 2.27 -5.84 -25.05
CA GLY A 597 1.30 -4.79 -25.33
C GLY A 597 0.96 -4.72 -26.82
N LYS A 598 -0.23 -4.23 -27.14
CA LYS A 598 -0.58 -3.85 -28.53
C LYS A 598 0.01 -2.48 -28.88
N GLY A 599 1.32 -2.31 -28.65
CA GLY A 599 2.09 -1.09 -28.96
C GLY A 599 1.35 0.21 -28.67
N GLY A 600 1.47 0.75 -27.45
CA GLY A 600 0.88 2.03 -27.06
C GLY A 600 -0.51 1.95 -26.41
N GLU A 601 -1.06 0.75 -26.21
CA GLU A 601 -2.18 0.52 -25.30
C GLU A 601 -1.62 -0.16 -24.04
N ILE A 602 -1.64 0.56 -22.92
CA ILE A 602 -1.45 -0.03 -21.61
C ILE A 602 -2.82 -0.57 -21.19
N GLU A 603 -2.88 -1.80 -20.72
CA GLU A 603 -4.11 -2.45 -20.26
C GLU A 603 -3.99 -2.80 -18.77
N PRO A 604 -5.11 -2.96 -18.05
CA PRO A 604 -5.10 -3.51 -16.70
C PRO A 604 -4.29 -4.81 -16.59
N GLY A 605 -3.50 -4.94 -15.54
CA GLY A 605 -2.54 -6.01 -15.40
C GLY A 605 -1.22 -5.75 -16.13
N THR A 606 -0.77 -4.49 -16.26
CA THR A 606 0.54 -4.18 -16.87
C THR A 606 1.58 -3.85 -15.79
N VAL A 607 2.81 -4.32 -15.93
CA VAL A 607 3.96 -3.92 -15.11
C VAL A 607 4.75 -2.85 -15.85
N ASP A 608 4.77 -1.63 -15.34
CA ASP A 608 5.54 -0.50 -15.87
C ASP A 608 6.79 -0.26 -15.03
N ALA A 609 7.97 -0.48 -15.63
CA ALA A 609 9.24 -0.27 -14.94
C ALA A 609 9.85 1.12 -15.19
N GLN A 610 9.08 2.16 -15.55
CA GLN A 610 9.62 3.51 -15.81
C GLN A 610 10.25 4.14 -14.57
N TRP A 611 9.50 4.23 -13.47
CA TRP A 611 9.92 4.93 -12.23
C TRP A 611 10.22 4.01 -11.06
N LEU A 612 9.82 2.74 -11.13
CA LEU A 612 10.11 1.72 -10.11
C LEU A 612 10.62 0.47 -10.82
N GLY A 613 11.66 -0.17 -10.32
CA GLY A 613 12.15 -1.39 -10.96
C GLY A 613 13.51 -1.87 -10.51
N ASN A 614 14.07 -2.80 -11.27
CA ASN A 614 15.35 -3.44 -10.96
C ASN A 614 16.21 -3.61 -12.24
N PRO A 615 17.44 -4.16 -12.15
CA PRO A 615 18.33 -4.29 -13.31
C PRO A 615 17.75 -5.04 -14.52
N THR A 616 16.68 -5.83 -14.37
CA THR A 616 16.06 -6.55 -15.49
C THR A 616 15.36 -5.62 -16.50
N ARG A 617 15.04 -4.38 -16.11
CA ARG A 617 14.49 -3.36 -17.02
C ARG A 617 15.46 -2.92 -18.13
N PHE A 618 16.74 -3.24 -17.99
CA PHE A 618 17.80 -2.88 -18.94
C PHE A 618 18.09 -3.98 -19.98
N LEU A 619 17.31 -5.06 -20.04
CA LEU A 619 17.47 -6.07 -21.08
C LEU A 619 16.96 -5.54 -22.41
N ASN A 620 17.86 -5.04 -23.27
CA ASN A 620 17.51 -4.52 -24.58
C ASN A 620 16.89 -5.58 -25.52
N ASP A 621 16.13 -5.11 -26.52
CA ASP A 621 15.63 -5.94 -27.60
C ASP A 621 16.77 -6.48 -28.47
N SER A 622 16.72 -7.78 -28.80
CA SER A 622 17.69 -8.40 -29.69
C SER A 622 17.38 -8.05 -31.16
N LYS A 623 18.30 -7.34 -31.83
CA LYS A 623 18.31 -7.14 -33.30
C LYS A 623 19.65 -7.64 -33.88
N PRO A 624 19.69 -8.68 -34.74
CA PRO A 624 18.57 -9.50 -35.22
C PRO A 624 17.93 -10.34 -34.10
N HIS A 625 16.69 -10.78 -34.31
CA HIS A 625 15.86 -11.49 -33.30
C HIS A 625 16.44 -12.86 -32.89
N ASN A 626 17.42 -12.84 -32.00
CA ASN A 626 18.04 -14.03 -31.42
C ASN A 626 18.34 -13.80 -29.92
N PRO A 627 17.30 -13.56 -29.10
CA PRO A 627 17.47 -13.23 -27.69
C PRO A 627 18.11 -14.39 -26.94
N ASN A 628 18.74 -14.10 -25.81
CA ASN A 628 19.24 -15.12 -24.89
C ASN A 628 18.37 -15.29 -23.64
N CYS A 629 17.39 -14.40 -23.44
CA CYS A 629 16.44 -14.45 -22.35
C CYS A 629 14.99 -14.45 -22.85
N VAL A 630 14.07 -14.85 -21.98
CA VAL A 630 12.62 -14.79 -22.20
C VAL A 630 11.92 -14.29 -20.94
N ALA A 631 10.85 -13.52 -21.12
CA ALA A 631 9.92 -13.15 -20.06
C ALA A 631 8.79 -14.18 -19.98
N GLU A 632 8.64 -14.84 -18.83
CA GLU A 632 7.64 -15.87 -18.56
C GLU A 632 6.73 -15.46 -17.42
N GLU A 633 5.43 -15.61 -17.60
CA GLU A 633 4.47 -15.41 -16.51
C GLU A 633 4.44 -16.65 -15.64
N LEU A 634 4.65 -16.47 -14.35
CA LEU A 634 4.55 -17.53 -13.36
C LEU A 634 3.57 -17.14 -12.27
N ARG A 635 2.71 -18.08 -11.89
CA ARG A 635 1.89 -17.93 -10.69
C ARG A 635 2.71 -18.30 -9.46
N VAL A 636 2.85 -17.36 -8.54
CA VAL A 636 3.64 -17.49 -7.31
C VAL A 636 2.75 -17.14 -6.14
N ASN A 637 2.36 -18.14 -5.34
CA ASN A 637 1.48 -17.99 -4.17
C ASN A 637 0.19 -17.16 -4.43
N GLY A 638 -0.40 -17.31 -5.62
CA GLY A 638 -1.63 -16.63 -6.01
C GLY A 638 -1.45 -15.35 -6.85
N GLU A 639 -0.23 -14.81 -6.96
CA GLU A 639 0.09 -13.66 -7.81
C GLU A 639 0.66 -14.09 -9.17
N CYS A 640 0.33 -13.37 -10.25
CA CYS A 640 1.05 -13.50 -11.52
C CYS A 640 2.30 -12.60 -11.50
N ARG A 641 3.48 -13.17 -11.74
CA ARG A 641 4.77 -12.46 -11.74
C ARG A 641 5.55 -12.75 -13.01
N LEU A 642 6.35 -11.80 -13.49
CA LEU A 642 7.10 -11.93 -14.73
C LEU A 642 8.55 -12.35 -14.47
N ALA A 643 8.86 -13.61 -14.70
CA ALA A 643 10.20 -14.17 -14.55
C ALA A 643 11.03 -13.96 -15.81
N ILE A 644 12.25 -13.45 -15.67
CA ILE A 644 13.26 -13.45 -16.74
C ILE A 644 14.06 -14.74 -16.65
N ARG A 645 14.01 -15.58 -17.70
CA ARG A 645 14.71 -16.86 -17.78
C ARG A 645 15.72 -16.88 -18.93
N ALA A 646 16.86 -17.53 -18.73
CA ALA A 646 17.81 -17.83 -19.81
C ALA A 646 17.25 -18.90 -20.77
N LEU A 647 17.23 -18.60 -22.07
CA LEU A 647 16.92 -19.57 -23.14
C LEU A 647 18.13 -20.47 -23.47
N LYS A 648 19.33 -19.91 -23.35
CA LYS A 648 20.61 -20.55 -23.64
C LYS A 648 21.64 -20.14 -22.59
N SER A 649 22.72 -20.90 -22.44
CA SER A 649 23.78 -20.52 -21.52
C SER A 649 24.45 -19.22 -21.98
N VAL A 650 24.77 -18.34 -21.04
CA VAL A 650 25.37 -17.03 -21.27
C VAL A 650 26.66 -16.91 -20.47
N GLY A 651 27.75 -16.55 -21.15
CA GLY A 651 29.05 -16.33 -20.51
C GLY A 651 29.08 -15.04 -19.68
N ASN A 652 29.94 -15.00 -18.66
CA ASN A 652 30.15 -13.80 -17.85
C ASN A 652 30.53 -12.59 -18.75
N GLY A 653 29.97 -11.42 -18.44
CA GLY A 653 30.19 -10.16 -19.15
C GLY A 653 29.45 -10.02 -20.49
N LYS A 654 28.68 -11.02 -20.93
CA LYS A 654 27.87 -10.94 -22.15
C LYS A 654 26.54 -10.24 -21.90
N GLU A 655 26.06 -9.48 -22.89
CA GLU A 655 24.78 -8.77 -22.80
C GLU A 655 23.60 -9.74 -22.77
N LEU A 656 22.61 -9.40 -21.94
CA LEU A 656 21.36 -10.12 -21.75
C LEU A 656 20.28 -9.38 -22.54
N THR A 657 19.59 -10.10 -23.42
CA THR A 657 18.64 -9.52 -24.36
C THR A 657 17.33 -10.28 -24.38
N LEU A 658 16.24 -9.53 -24.58
CA LEU A 658 14.88 -10.04 -24.74
C LEU A 658 14.41 -9.85 -26.19
N ARG A 659 13.26 -10.44 -26.51
CA ARG A 659 12.49 -10.05 -27.70
C ARG A 659 11.32 -9.21 -27.23
N TYR A 660 11.27 -7.94 -27.60
CA TYR A 660 10.14 -7.05 -27.26
C TYR A 660 8.92 -7.30 -28.14
N GLY A 661 9.06 -8.04 -29.25
CA GLY A 661 7.96 -8.41 -30.11
C GLY A 661 7.60 -7.34 -31.15
N ASP A 662 6.93 -7.79 -32.22
CA ASP A 662 6.74 -6.96 -33.42
C ASP A 662 5.71 -5.84 -33.17
N GLY A 663 4.77 -6.05 -32.24
CA GLY A 663 3.77 -5.05 -31.84
C GLY A 663 4.38 -3.82 -31.14
N TYR A 664 5.48 -4.01 -30.40
CA TYR A 664 6.22 -2.92 -29.77
C TYR A 664 6.79 -1.94 -30.81
N TRP A 665 7.34 -2.46 -31.91
CA TRP A 665 8.03 -1.66 -32.93
C TRP A 665 7.10 -1.07 -34.01
N LYS A 666 6.01 -1.77 -34.40
CA LYS A 666 5.11 -1.31 -35.47
C LYS A 666 4.52 0.09 -35.25
N LYS A 667 4.11 0.43 -34.03
CA LYS A 667 3.51 1.75 -33.75
C LYS A 667 4.54 2.85 -33.51
N ALA A 668 5.77 2.53 -33.07
CA ALA A 668 6.85 3.50 -33.02
C ALA A 668 7.14 4.05 -34.43
N GLU A 669 7.11 3.16 -35.43
CA GLU A 669 7.22 3.52 -36.85
C GLU A 669 6.00 4.29 -37.38
N GLU A 670 4.80 4.10 -36.82
CA GLU A 670 3.59 4.88 -37.16
C GLU A 670 3.58 6.28 -36.53
N ALA A 671 4.08 6.41 -35.30
CA ALA A 671 4.22 7.68 -34.59
C ALA A 671 5.29 8.59 -35.25
N GLU A 672 6.40 8.01 -35.72
CA GLU A 672 7.42 8.74 -36.47
C GLU A 672 6.94 9.24 -37.86
N LYS A 673 5.88 8.64 -38.40
CA LYS A 673 5.28 9.02 -39.71
C LYS A 673 4.17 10.07 -39.61
N GLY A 674 3.98 10.71 -38.45
CA GLY A 674 3.05 11.85 -38.30
C GLY A 674 1.56 11.48 -38.23
N GLY A 675 1.22 10.28 -37.73
CA GLY A 675 -0.17 9.91 -37.45
C GLY A 675 -0.82 10.87 -36.44
N ARG A 676 -2.10 11.25 -36.69
CA ARG A 676 -2.89 12.15 -35.82
C ARG A 676 -2.76 11.76 -34.33
N PRO A 677 -2.74 12.73 -33.40
CA PRO A 677 -2.83 12.41 -31.98
C PRO A 677 -4.08 11.58 -31.72
N MET A 678 -3.95 10.51 -30.93
CA MET A 678 -5.06 9.65 -30.57
C MET A 678 -6.14 10.47 -29.87
N ALA A 679 -7.34 10.48 -30.44
CA ALA A 679 -8.51 10.95 -29.73
C ALA A 679 -8.72 10.03 -28.53
N VAL A 680 -8.44 10.55 -27.33
CA VAL A 680 -8.94 9.95 -26.09
C VAL A 680 -10.45 9.84 -26.26
N LYS A 681 -10.97 8.62 -26.34
CA LYS A 681 -12.43 8.40 -26.35
C LYS A 681 -12.94 8.79 -24.96
N THR A 682 -13.33 10.05 -24.82
CA THR A 682 -14.11 10.52 -23.67
C THR A 682 -15.36 9.64 -23.59
N GLY A 683 -15.45 8.83 -22.54
CA GLY A 683 -16.66 8.09 -22.23
C GLY A 683 -17.81 9.08 -22.13
N LYS A 684 -18.87 8.88 -22.92
CA LYS A 684 -20.12 9.61 -22.75
C LYS A 684 -20.59 9.41 -21.30
N GLN A 685 -20.54 10.46 -20.50
CA GLN A 685 -21.38 10.56 -19.32
C GLN A 685 -22.83 10.38 -19.80
N ARG A 686 -23.45 9.29 -19.35
CA ARG A 686 -24.92 9.21 -19.38
C ARG A 686 -25.38 10.05 -18.20
N ASN A 687 -26.12 11.12 -18.52
CA ASN A 687 -26.95 11.86 -17.58
C ASN A 687 -27.83 10.92 -16.76
#